data_AF-A0AAU5QLI8-F1
#
_entry.id   AF-A0AAU5QLI8-F1
#
_cell.length_a   1.000
_cell.length_b   1.000
_cell.length_c   1.000
_cell.angle_alpha   90.00
_cell.angle_beta   90.00
_cell.angle_gamma   90.00
#
_symmetry.space_group_name_H-M   'P 1'
#
loop_
_entity.id
_entity.type
_entity.pdbx_description
1 polymer ?
#
loop_
_entity_poly.entity_id
_entity_poly.type
_entity_poly.pdbx_seq_one_letter_code
_entity_poly.pdbx_strand_id
1 'polypeptide(L)'
;MGRREAPLDPGAGPVQRFAHELRQLRHEADGITYREMSRKANYSVTALSRAAGGEQLASLAVVLAYVGACGGDVGEWERRWHAAAEETVEQGRADDSESPYQGLARFEPSDHERFFGRSTLIAAVSELTEKRRFTAVFGPSGSGKSSLLRAGLVPALRAGGTGLAAIRILTPGEHPLRTHANALIPKAGTGDTLLVVDQFEEVFTLCRDTAERFGFIDRLLSAAEPGSRLRVVVAVRADFYSRCAEHRSLADALTDAAMLVGPMTSAELRETIVGPAQAAGLIVERELTARLVAEVEGAPGGLPLLSHALRETWRRRRGRALTMAAYEASGGVHGAIARTAEETFAELSEERRELARLILLRLITPGEDSPDTRRPIDRTELDFGAPTEVAFVVERLARARLLTLNDDTVDLAHEALISGWPRLSGWVEEGRERLRAHRRLTEAAHAWHDLGQDQGGLYRGTRLATAEEHFAGSDELVALTVREREFLAASRTARAGEHRRRRVGVSVFAVVMVLALIAGVIAWQQTRVSDRRQVEAEARRIASVAEGMRSSDPKLAMRLSVAAWRLAEMPETRAAVLGAVTQREQDVLRIPVVDRDVGERHLTPYGRAFVSVERDRNRIESWDLRDPSRRSSHPGPGRLMNGDAYQLSPDGRTLVLAQPNGLVLWDVRAGRVSGRLAIDGLHDAVFSSDGRTLAVERSERTVEIWDMTRRRRVAQIVAPQGEKDWEAMILSPEGRRLALCSSENPLRIWDLASRKRVALPWGGKPASQVFCGERDFEFLPGGRTVAFINGRDIHRWDLESGRELPLITAQQALMSLRLSEDGKFIAASTVDSGELLLWRLDSPHSPVLRHALVNQDVADFAVDIEAGALRFRSSSEAAIRSLSLGPVATSQWRTERDTTQKLTLDGQTLTSLTTKGTLGNQIGLLETGSRKSMVATGEMCPQNLGEDQPAETAEPAQQSAGICYDAAVFSADGRRIAYGNMDSGRFSIWDVEARRRISYVQTTHTNPHGTGGPLVQDLALSANGHHLYTIRSDDKATLEIWDLRKPGHARKTAAIAGVRGDLLAPRHDTAELVTSAGDIIDTESGRVEPRTLDDSDAQALLFSPTGTYLAVGDVQGRVTVWDGALRRKLAELSSTPSTTAHYAGYGITALAFSPDEEILAVADGAGSVQLWHVATQSHLGSSLPTPGDPAFSVAFSADGHTLYTAGLHTGLHTYDIHPQRLADTVCQRAGSGLTRAEWKTRLPNLPYRTTC
;
A
#
# COMPACT_ATOMS: atom_id res chain seq x y z
N MET A 1 47.24 34.20 44.09
CA MET A 1 46.18 35.17 44.44
C MET A 1 45.02 34.97 43.49
N GLY A 2 43.83 34.58 43.99
CA GLY A 2 42.64 34.38 43.18
C GLY A 2 42.02 35.71 42.75
N ARG A 3 41.44 35.75 41.55
CA ARG A 3 40.68 36.91 41.01
C ARG A 3 39.59 37.29 42.01
N ARG A 4 39.56 38.56 42.47
CA ARG A 4 38.50 39.07 43.36
C ARG A 4 37.15 38.98 42.65
N GLU A 5 36.13 38.51 43.36
CA GLU A 5 34.76 38.44 42.84
C GLU A 5 34.22 39.86 42.58
N ALA A 6 33.54 40.06 41.45
CA ALA A 6 32.93 41.34 41.13
C ALA A 6 31.78 41.65 42.12
N PRO A 7 31.57 42.91 42.52
CA PRO A 7 30.46 43.29 43.39
C PRO A 7 29.12 42.93 42.71
N LEU A 8 28.19 42.39 43.50
CA LEU A 8 26.93 41.83 43.02
C LEU A 8 25.80 42.50 43.81
N ASP A 9 24.90 43.19 43.11
CA ASP A 9 23.79 43.95 43.72
C ASP A 9 22.57 43.03 43.90
N PRO A 10 22.21 42.64 45.13
CA PRO A 10 21.06 41.76 45.38
C PRO A 10 19.71 42.43 45.08
N GLY A 11 19.66 43.74 44.88
CA GLY A 11 18.45 44.48 44.49
C GLY A 11 18.13 44.46 43.00
N ALA A 12 19.07 44.03 42.14
CA ALA A 12 18.95 44.13 40.69
C ALA A 12 17.97 43.13 40.04
N GLY A 13 17.62 42.04 40.73
CA GLY A 13 16.72 41.01 40.23
C GLY A 13 16.82 39.69 40.99
N PRO A 14 15.89 38.75 40.76
CA PRO A 14 15.86 37.46 41.46
C PRO A 14 17.15 36.65 41.24
N VAL A 15 17.76 36.75 40.06
CA VAL A 15 19.02 36.08 39.72
C VAL A 15 20.21 36.62 40.53
N GLN A 16 20.32 37.94 40.66
CA GLN A 16 21.40 38.59 41.40
C GLN A 16 21.24 38.39 42.90
N ARG A 17 20.00 38.42 43.40
CA ARG A 17 19.66 38.06 44.78
C ARG A 17 20.09 36.63 45.11
N PHE A 18 19.70 35.67 44.27
CA PHE A 18 20.04 34.26 44.45
C PHE A 18 21.55 33.98 44.38
N ALA A 19 22.26 34.62 43.44
CA ALA A 19 23.71 34.49 43.34
C ALA A 19 24.45 35.14 44.54
N HIS A 20 23.90 36.21 45.10
CA HIS A 20 24.41 36.83 46.32
C HIS A 20 24.25 35.89 47.53
N GLU A 21 23.10 35.25 47.69
CA GLU A 21 22.87 34.26 48.74
C GLU A 21 23.81 33.05 48.61
N LEU A 22 24.07 32.55 47.40
CA LEU A 22 25.05 31.47 47.18
C LEU A 22 26.47 31.86 47.63
N ARG A 23 26.87 33.12 47.42
CA ARG A 23 28.16 33.62 47.92
C ARG A 23 28.18 33.72 49.45
N GLN A 24 27.07 34.12 50.07
CA GLN A 24 26.95 34.13 51.54
C GLN A 24 27.10 32.72 52.10
N LEU A 25 26.42 31.73 51.54
CA LEU A 25 26.54 30.33 51.96
C LEU A 25 28.00 29.84 51.90
N ARG A 26 28.73 30.21 50.85
CA ARG A 26 30.16 29.85 50.73
C ARG A 26 31.03 30.58 51.74
N HIS A 27 30.69 31.81 52.10
CA HIS A 27 31.40 32.56 53.14
C HIS A 27 31.14 31.97 54.53
N GLU A 28 29.93 31.52 54.81
CA GLU A 28 29.56 30.83 56.05
C GLU A 28 30.24 29.45 56.17
N ALA A 29 30.54 28.80 55.03
CA ALA A 29 31.30 27.57 54.95
C ALA A 29 32.84 27.78 54.97
N ASP A 30 33.33 28.66 55.85
CA ASP A 30 34.75 29.03 56.01
C ASP A 30 35.44 29.60 54.74
N GLY A 31 34.67 30.09 53.77
CA GLY A 31 35.23 30.72 52.56
C GLY A 31 35.95 29.74 51.62
N ILE A 32 35.50 28.48 51.57
CA ILE A 32 36.04 27.44 50.68
C ILE A 32 36.29 27.96 49.25
N THR A 33 37.43 27.62 48.67
CA THR A 33 37.78 28.08 47.32
C THR A 33 37.01 27.30 46.25
N TYR A 34 36.70 27.91 45.10
CA TYR A 34 36.06 27.20 43.98
C TYR A 34 36.84 25.95 43.51
N ARG A 35 38.17 25.93 43.70
CA ARG A 35 39.03 24.77 43.39
C ARG A 35 38.84 23.62 44.38
N GLU A 36 38.53 23.91 45.64
CA GLU A 36 38.17 22.90 46.64
C GLU A 36 36.74 22.41 46.46
N MET A 37 35.81 23.32 46.16
CA MET A 37 34.44 22.94 45.82
C MET A 37 34.38 22.04 44.58
N SER A 38 35.18 22.35 43.55
CA SER A 38 35.27 21.52 42.33
C SER A 38 35.69 20.08 42.64
N ARG A 39 36.62 19.87 43.59
CA ARG A 39 37.03 18.53 44.06
C ARG A 39 35.93 17.80 44.84
N LYS A 40 35.08 18.52 45.56
CA LYS A 40 33.97 17.93 46.34
C LYS A 40 32.71 17.67 45.49
N ALA A 41 32.42 18.56 44.55
CA ALA A 41 31.17 18.59 43.79
C ALA A 41 31.24 17.88 42.43
N ASN A 42 32.44 17.51 41.96
CA ASN A 42 32.68 16.95 40.63
C ASN A 42 32.21 17.85 39.45
N TYR A 43 32.16 19.16 39.68
CA TYR A 43 31.87 20.19 38.66
C TYR A 43 33.11 21.07 38.40
N SER A 44 33.20 21.67 37.21
CA SER A 44 34.32 22.56 36.87
C SER A 44 34.31 23.84 37.72
N VAL A 45 35.51 24.36 38.01
CA VAL A 45 35.70 25.64 38.72
C VAL A 45 34.94 26.78 38.04
N THR A 46 34.90 26.79 36.71
CA THR A 46 34.18 27.77 35.90
C THR A 46 32.67 27.67 36.05
N ALA A 47 32.09 26.47 36.12
CA ALA A 47 30.66 26.29 36.33
C ALA A 47 30.21 26.78 37.72
N LEU A 48 30.97 26.43 38.76
CA LEU A 48 30.69 26.86 40.15
C LEU A 48 30.87 28.37 40.32
N SER A 49 31.93 28.94 39.75
CA SER A 49 32.15 30.40 39.79
C SER A 49 31.09 31.18 39.00
N ARG A 50 30.57 30.63 37.91
CA ARG A 50 29.48 31.25 37.13
C ARG A 50 28.14 31.14 37.84
N ALA A 51 27.90 30.07 38.60
CA ALA A 51 26.68 29.92 39.40
C ALA A 51 26.53 31.02 40.46
N ALA A 52 27.65 31.45 41.06
CA ALA A 52 27.71 32.60 41.94
C ALA A 52 27.97 33.93 41.21
N GLY A 53 27.86 33.97 39.87
CA GLY A 53 28.21 35.12 39.05
C GLY A 53 27.14 36.20 38.95
N GLY A 54 25.87 35.86 39.14
CA GLY A 54 24.73 36.80 39.06
C GLY A 54 24.34 37.22 37.64
N GLU A 55 24.99 36.67 36.61
CA GLU A 55 24.67 36.94 35.20
C GLU A 55 23.45 36.15 34.71
N GLN A 56 23.25 34.93 35.22
CA GLN A 56 22.16 34.03 34.86
C GLN A 56 21.88 33.05 36.02
N LEU A 57 20.63 32.59 36.16
CA LEU A 57 20.29 31.55 37.14
C LEU A 57 20.93 30.22 36.69
N ALA A 58 21.84 29.67 37.51
CA ALA A 58 22.47 28.39 37.20
C ALA A 58 21.46 27.24 37.22
N SER A 59 21.79 26.13 36.55
CA SER A 59 20.94 24.94 36.58
C SER A 59 20.85 24.39 38.00
N LEU A 60 19.69 23.80 38.33
CA LEU A 60 19.42 23.22 39.64
C LEU A 60 20.54 22.24 40.05
N ALA A 61 20.98 21.36 39.14
CA ALA A 61 22.07 20.41 39.41
C ALA A 61 23.39 21.09 39.84
N VAL A 62 23.76 22.22 39.22
CA VAL A 62 24.98 22.96 39.59
C VAL A 62 24.80 23.65 40.94
N VAL A 63 23.60 24.17 41.23
CA VAL A 63 23.27 24.82 42.50
C VAL A 63 23.29 23.81 43.65
N LEU A 64 22.65 22.64 43.50
CA LEU A 64 22.65 21.60 44.54
C LEU A 64 24.06 21.07 44.80
N ALA A 65 24.90 20.97 43.77
CA ALA A 65 26.30 20.58 43.91
C ALA A 65 27.14 21.68 44.60
N TYR A 66 26.85 22.96 44.33
CA TYR A 66 27.45 24.11 45.02
C TYR A 66 27.10 24.09 46.52
N VAL A 67 25.81 23.94 46.83
CA VAL A 67 25.27 23.90 48.20
C VAL A 67 25.82 22.70 48.97
N GLY A 68 25.83 21.51 48.33
CA GLY A 68 26.41 20.30 48.92
C GLY A 68 27.90 20.41 49.22
N ALA A 69 28.68 21.11 48.37
CA ALA A 69 30.10 21.35 48.62
C ALA A 69 30.36 22.34 49.77
N CYS A 70 29.42 23.25 50.02
CA CYS A 70 29.41 24.18 51.16
C CYS A 70 28.75 23.61 52.42
N GLY A 71 28.13 22.42 52.36
CA GLY A 71 27.46 21.79 53.50
C GLY A 71 26.08 22.38 53.85
N GLY A 72 25.43 23.08 52.92
CA GLY A 72 24.08 23.61 53.11
C GLY A 72 22.96 22.57 52.90
N ASP A 73 21.74 22.88 53.34
CA ASP A 73 20.57 22.02 53.14
C ASP A 73 20.10 22.03 51.67
N VAL A 74 20.36 20.92 50.98
CA VAL A 74 20.03 20.73 49.56
C VAL A 74 18.54 20.93 49.28
N GLY A 75 17.65 20.47 50.17
CA GLY A 75 16.19 20.55 49.97
C GLY A 75 15.63 21.96 50.19
N GLU A 76 16.25 22.75 51.07
CA GLU A 76 15.91 24.16 51.23
C GLU A 76 16.32 24.98 50.00
N TRP A 77 17.53 24.76 49.49
CA TRP A 77 18.06 25.48 48.35
C TRP A 77 17.41 25.10 47.02
N GLU A 78 16.87 23.89 46.90
CA GLU A 78 15.99 23.49 45.80
C GLU A 78 14.71 24.33 45.76
N ARG A 79 14.04 24.51 46.91
CA ARG A 79 12.83 25.37 46.99
C ARG A 79 13.13 26.83 46.66
N ARG A 80 14.24 27.37 47.17
CA ARG A 80 14.67 28.75 46.88
C ARG A 80 14.99 28.95 45.39
N TRP A 81 15.58 27.93 44.76
CA TRP A 81 15.84 27.96 43.32
C TRP A 81 14.55 27.99 42.50
N HIS A 82 13.56 27.18 42.86
CA HIS A 82 12.25 27.20 42.21
C HIS A 82 11.55 28.56 42.34
N ALA A 83 11.58 29.17 43.53
CA ALA A 83 11.01 30.50 43.75
C ALA A 83 11.72 31.59 42.90
N ALA A 84 13.06 31.57 42.84
CA ALA A 84 13.82 32.50 42.01
C ALA A 84 13.55 32.28 40.51
N ALA A 85 13.33 31.03 40.07
CA ALA A 85 12.99 30.70 38.70
C ALA A 85 11.59 31.20 38.32
N GLU A 86 10.60 31.07 39.21
CA GLU A 86 9.25 31.59 39.01
C GLU A 86 9.23 33.13 38.93
N GLU A 87 9.92 33.82 39.85
CA GLU A 87 10.01 35.29 39.86
C GLU A 87 10.70 35.83 38.59
N THR A 88 11.67 35.08 38.04
CA THR A 88 12.34 35.42 36.76
C THR A 88 11.39 35.25 35.55
N VAL A 89 10.51 34.25 35.58
CA VAL A 89 9.52 34.00 34.52
C VAL A 89 8.42 35.06 34.52
N GLU A 90 8.01 35.54 35.70
CA GLU A 90 7.03 36.63 35.82
C GLU A 90 7.55 37.97 35.28
N GLN A 91 8.83 38.30 35.48
CA GLN A 91 9.45 39.50 34.89
C GLN A 91 9.55 39.43 33.36
N GLY A 92 9.65 38.24 32.76
CA GLY A 92 9.72 38.03 31.30
C GLY A 92 8.37 38.11 30.57
N ARG A 93 7.23 38.08 31.28
CA ARG A 93 5.88 38.15 30.68
C ARG A 93 5.48 39.56 30.21
N ALA A 94 6.23 40.60 30.58
CA ALA A 94 5.89 42.01 30.30
C ALA A 94 6.41 42.58 28.96
N ASP A 95 7.06 41.77 28.12
CA ASP A 95 7.65 42.23 26.84
C ASP A 95 6.67 42.01 25.67
N ASP A 96 5.97 43.08 25.27
CA ASP A 96 4.89 43.16 24.25
C ASP A 96 5.32 42.86 22.78
N SER A 97 6.47 42.22 22.59
CA SER A 97 6.99 41.81 21.27
C SER A 97 6.06 40.82 20.55
N GLU A 98 5.92 40.92 19.23
CA GLU A 98 5.11 39.98 18.44
C GLU A 98 5.89 38.68 18.15
N SER A 99 5.25 37.52 18.32
CA SER A 99 5.87 36.21 18.06
C SER A 99 6.12 35.99 16.56
N PRO A 100 7.29 35.47 16.15
CA PRO A 100 7.56 35.11 14.74
C PRO A 100 6.77 33.88 14.27
N TYR A 101 6.27 33.06 15.21
CA TYR A 101 5.43 31.90 14.91
C TYR A 101 3.96 32.24 15.15
N GLN A 102 3.09 31.80 14.22
CA GLN A 102 1.67 32.19 14.19
C GLN A 102 0.82 31.42 15.23
N GLY A 103 1.19 30.18 15.54
CA GLY A 103 0.41 29.25 16.36
C GLY A 103 -0.64 28.50 15.55
N LEU A 104 -1.82 28.28 16.13
CA LEU A 104 -2.94 27.57 15.50
C LEU A 104 -3.68 28.36 14.42
N ALA A 105 -3.46 29.67 14.35
CA ALA A 105 -4.04 30.47 13.29
C ALA A 105 -3.37 30.16 11.95
N ARG A 106 -4.17 30.16 10.88
CA ARG A 106 -3.66 30.08 9.51
C ARG A 106 -2.83 31.32 9.15
N PHE A 107 -1.94 31.20 8.17
CA PHE A 107 -1.20 32.34 7.63
C PHE A 107 -2.07 33.09 6.60
N GLU A 108 -2.11 34.41 6.73
CA GLU A 108 -2.79 35.31 5.79
C GLU A 108 -1.79 35.93 4.80
N PRO A 109 -2.23 36.58 3.69
CA PRO A 109 -1.32 37.16 2.71
C PRO A 109 -0.34 38.21 3.27
N SER A 110 -0.67 38.86 4.40
CA SER A 110 0.23 39.77 5.11
C SER A 110 1.42 39.05 5.74
N ASP A 111 1.27 37.78 6.09
CA ASP A 111 2.22 37.02 6.91
C ASP A 111 3.33 36.36 6.07
N HIS A 112 3.46 36.74 4.81
CA HIS A 112 4.40 36.14 3.85
C HIS A 112 5.86 36.20 4.33
N GLU A 113 6.27 37.24 5.06
CA GLU A 113 7.61 37.36 5.64
C GLU A 113 7.88 36.35 6.76
N ARG A 114 6.84 35.72 7.30
CA ARG A 114 6.90 34.68 8.34
C ARG A 114 6.72 33.26 7.77
N PHE A 115 6.50 33.11 6.46
CA PHE A 115 6.16 31.84 5.82
C PHE A 115 7.37 31.24 5.08
N PHE A 116 7.94 30.15 5.62
CA PHE A 116 9.17 29.52 5.13
C PHE A 116 8.99 28.01 4.85
N GLY A 117 9.88 27.43 4.03
CA GLY A 117 9.94 25.98 3.76
C GLY A 117 9.00 25.48 2.66
N ARG A 118 8.40 26.36 1.84
CA ARG A 118 7.50 25.98 0.72
C ARG A 118 7.83 26.66 -0.61
N SER A 119 9.03 27.21 -0.76
CA SER A 119 9.46 28.01 -1.92
C SER A 119 9.23 27.31 -3.26
N THR A 120 9.62 26.03 -3.35
CA THR A 120 9.48 25.21 -4.57
C THR A 120 8.01 24.97 -4.94
N LEU A 121 7.16 24.69 -3.96
CA LEU A 121 5.73 24.49 -4.17
C LEU A 121 5.02 25.78 -4.56
N ILE A 122 5.40 26.92 -3.98
CA ILE A 122 4.87 28.23 -4.38
C ILE A 122 5.18 28.49 -5.85
N ALA A 123 6.41 28.23 -6.30
CA ALA A 123 6.81 28.40 -7.70
C ALA A 123 5.99 27.49 -8.62
N ALA A 124 5.82 26.22 -8.26
CA ALA A 124 5.07 25.25 -9.05
C ALA A 124 3.59 25.60 -9.17
N VAL A 125 2.93 26.01 -8.08
CA VAL A 125 1.52 26.42 -8.10
C VAL A 125 1.34 27.72 -8.88
N SER A 126 2.28 28.66 -8.76
CA SER A 126 2.28 29.90 -9.57
C SER A 126 2.35 29.59 -11.06
N GLU A 127 3.31 28.75 -11.49
CA GLU A 127 3.47 28.34 -12.89
C GLU A 127 2.21 27.63 -13.43
N LEU A 128 1.61 26.74 -12.61
CA LEU A 128 0.38 26.05 -12.99
C LEU A 128 -0.80 27.02 -13.14
N THR A 129 -0.93 27.98 -12.23
CA THR A 129 -1.97 29.02 -12.25
C THR A 129 -1.77 30.02 -13.41
N GLU A 130 -0.54 30.18 -13.89
CA GLU A 130 -0.25 30.96 -15.10
C GLU A 130 -0.67 30.21 -16.36
N LYS A 131 -0.35 28.91 -16.46
CA LYS A 131 -0.64 28.05 -17.61
C LYS A 131 -2.12 27.68 -17.73
N ARG A 132 -2.82 27.48 -16.63
CA ARG A 132 -4.22 27.01 -16.58
C ARG A 132 -5.10 28.04 -15.86
N ARG A 133 -6.31 28.25 -16.37
CA ARG A 133 -7.28 29.18 -15.75
C ARG A 133 -8.04 28.57 -14.57
N PHE A 134 -8.14 27.25 -14.52
CA PHE A 134 -8.64 26.50 -13.37
C PHE A 134 -7.48 25.66 -12.83
N THR A 135 -7.29 25.60 -11.53
CA THR A 135 -6.23 24.82 -10.86
C THR A 135 -6.74 24.31 -9.52
N ALA A 136 -6.33 23.12 -9.13
CA ALA A 136 -6.69 22.50 -7.87
C ALA A 136 -5.46 22.05 -7.10
N VAL A 137 -5.47 22.25 -5.79
CA VAL A 137 -4.42 21.86 -4.86
C VAL A 137 -5.00 20.86 -3.87
N PHE A 138 -4.54 19.61 -3.95
CA PHE A 138 -4.97 18.51 -3.09
C PHE A 138 -3.96 18.23 -1.99
N GLY A 139 -4.41 17.74 -0.84
CA GLY A 139 -3.50 17.26 0.20
C GLY A 139 -4.21 16.93 1.52
N PRO A 140 -3.55 16.20 2.43
CA PRO A 140 -4.10 15.85 3.74
C PRO A 140 -4.51 17.07 4.58
N SER A 141 -5.40 16.89 5.58
CA SER A 141 -5.71 17.96 6.53
C SER A 141 -4.43 18.38 7.29
N GLY A 142 -4.25 19.68 7.50
CA GLY A 142 -3.08 20.24 8.18
C GLY A 142 -1.75 20.20 7.40
N SER A 143 -1.74 19.85 6.10
CA SER A 143 -0.52 19.90 5.25
C SER A 143 -0.09 21.33 4.85
N GLY A 144 -0.88 22.35 5.19
CA GLY A 144 -0.59 23.76 4.95
C GLY A 144 -1.16 24.33 3.65
N LYS A 145 -2.16 23.69 3.00
CA LYS A 145 -2.78 24.15 1.74
C LYS A 145 -3.27 25.59 1.78
N SER A 146 -4.07 25.94 2.80
CA SER A 146 -4.62 27.30 2.95
C SER A 146 -3.52 28.33 3.12
N SER A 147 -2.51 28.04 3.94
CA SER A 147 -1.34 28.90 4.13
C SER A 147 -0.50 29.04 2.85
N LEU A 148 -0.34 27.96 2.08
CA LEU A 148 0.37 27.95 0.80
C LEU A 148 -0.31 28.90 -0.21
N LEU A 149 -1.64 28.83 -0.33
CA LEU A 149 -2.39 29.69 -1.25
C LEU A 149 -2.42 31.15 -0.78
N ARG A 150 -2.60 31.40 0.51
CA ARG A 150 -2.76 32.75 1.07
C ARG A 150 -1.45 33.49 1.24
N ALA A 151 -0.48 32.91 1.96
CA ALA A 151 0.78 33.57 2.30
C ALA A 151 1.90 33.29 1.28
N GLY A 152 1.76 32.24 0.47
CA GLY A 152 2.71 31.90 -0.60
C GLY A 152 2.27 32.44 -1.97
N LEU A 153 1.22 31.87 -2.54
CA LEU A 153 0.78 32.13 -3.92
C LEU A 153 0.32 33.57 -4.13
N VAL A 154 -0.55 34.12 -3.27
CA VAL A 154 -1.11 35.47 -3.46
C VAL A 154 -0.02 36.56 -3.47
N PRO A 155 0.94 36.59 -2.52
CA PRO A 155 2.07 37.52 -2.59
C PRO A 155 2.97 37.29 -3.81
N ALA A 156 3.26 36.04 -4.17
CA ALA A 156 4.11 35.72 -5.34
C ALA A 156 3.50 36.25 -6.65
N LEU A 157 2.19 36.08 -6.86
CA LEU A 157 1.50 36.56 -8.05
C LEU A 157 1.38 38.10 -8.09
N ARG A 158 1.26 38.76 -6.93
CA ARG A 158 1.28 40.23 -6.82
C ARG A 158 2.67 40.80 -7.15
N ALA A 159 3.73 40.15 -6.70
CA ALA A 159 5.11 40.56 -6.97
C ALA A 159 5.54 40.29 -8.42
N GLY A 160 5.05 39.21 -9.03
CA GLY A 160 5.38 38.80 -10.40
C GLY A 160 4.80 39.67 -11.53
N GLY A 161 4.05 40.73 -11.23
CA GLY A 161 3.50 41.65 -12.24
C GLY A 161 2.43 41.02 -13.14
N THR A 162 1.84 39.89 -12.73
CA THR A 162 0.70 39.28 -13.42
C THR A 162 -0.40 40.34 -13.52
N GLY A 163 -0.94 40.61 -14.71
CA GLY A 163 -1.93 41.67 -14.95
C GLY A 163 -3.30 41.40 -14.30
N LEU A 164 -3.35 41.08 -13.01
CA LEU A 164 -4.54 40.79 -12.23
C LEU A 164 -5.24 42.08 -11.80
N ALA A 165 -6.53 42.20 -12.12
CA ALA A 165 -7.37 43.32 -11.69
C ALA A 165 -7.87 43.19 -10.24
N ALA A 166 -7.97 41.95 -9.73
CA ALA A 166 -8.38 41.65 -8.36
C ALA A 166 -7.96 40.23 -7.94
N ILE A 167 -7.77 40.02 -6.64
CA ILE A 167 -7.64 38.71 -6.00
C ILE A 167 -8.76 38.61 -4.97
N ARG A 168 -9.55 37.54 -5.03
CA ARG A 168 -10.64 37.25 -4.10
C ARG A 168 -10.38 35.90 -3.46
N ILE A 169 -10.67 35.79 -2.17
CA ILE A 169 -10.55 34.56 -1.40
C ILE A 169 -11.92 34.30 -0.80
N LEU A 170 -12.45 33.09 -0.99
CA LEU A 170 -13.71 32.69 -0.37
C LEU A 170 -13.63 31.27 0.18
N THR A 171 -14.58 30.97 1.05
CA THR A 171 -14.81 29.64 1.62
C THR A 171 -16.31 29.34 1.39
N PRO A 172 -16.68 28.21 0.75
CA PRO A 172 -18.01 28.02 0.14
C PRO A 172 -19.23 28.14 1.07
N GLY A 173 -19.22 27.57 2.28
CA GLY A 173 -20.37 27.60 3.19
C GLY A 173 -21.60 26.78 2.73
N GLU A 174 -22.74 26.98 3.43
CA GLU A 174 -24.00 26.22 3.24
C GLU A 174 -24.75 26.59 1.94
N HIS A 175 -24.67 27.86 1.52
CA HIS A 175 -25.31 28.39 0.31
C HIS A 175 -24.28 29.07 -0.61
N PRO A 176 -23.37 28.31 -1.25
CA PRO A 176 -22.19 28.85 -1.91
C PRO A 176 -22.53 29.72 -3.13
N LEU A 177 -23.55 29.35 -3.91
CA LEU A 177 -23.93 30.09 -5.11
C LEU A 177 -24.65 31.39 -4.75
N ARG A 178 -25.56 31.34 -3.77
CA ARG A 178 -26.32 32.53 -3.34
C ARG A 178 -25.44 33.54 -2.63
N THR A 179 -24.57 33.07 -1.72
CA THR A 179 -23.72 33.93 -0.89
C THR A 179 -22.61 34.59 -1.71
N HIS A 180 -22.05 33.88 -2.69
CA HIS A 180 -20.86 34.33 -3.42
C HIS A 180 -21.11 34.72 -4.88
N ALA A 181 -22.37 34.89 -5.31
CA ALA A 181 -22.72 35.25 -6.69
C ALA A 181 -21.89 36.42 -7.25
N ASN A 182 -21.70 37.48 -6.45
CA ASN A 182 -20.90 38.66 -6.84
C ASN A 182 -19.38 38.39 -6.91
N ALA A 183 -18.88 37.47 -6.07
CA ALA A 183 -17.46 37.12 -6.02
C ALA A 183 -17.02 36.29 -7.25
N LEU A 184 -17.97 35.60 -7.89
CA LEU A 184 -17.75 34.80 -9.10
C LEU A 184 -17.67 35.64 -10.39
N ILE A 185 -18.07 36.92 -10.34
CA ILE A 185 -18.07 37.82 -11.52
C ILE A 185 -16.73 38.53 -11.66
N PRO A 186 -15.99 38.41 -12.79
CA PRO A 186 -14.73 39.13 -13.01
C PRO A 186 -14.87 40.63 -12.84
N LYS A 187 -13.89 41.29 -12.22
CA LYS A 187 -13.88 42.75 -12.06
C LYS A 187 -13.75 43.44 -13.43
N ALA A 188 -14.59 44.45 -13.68
CA ALA A 188 -14.49 45.28 -14.89
C ALA A 188 -13.10 45.96 -14.98
N GLY A 189 -12.47 45.94 -16.16
CA GLY A 189 -11.10 46.43 -16.38
C GLY A 189 -10.36 45.72 -17.52
N THR A 190 -9.02 45.76 -17.55
CA THR A 190 -8.18 45.06 -18.54
C THR A 190 -7.50 43.80 -18.00
N GLY A 191 -7.52 43.57 -16.67
CA GLY A 191 -6.83 42.46 -16.02
C GLY A 191 -7.71 41.27 -15.60
N ASP A 192 -7.11 40.11 -15.35
CA ASP A 192 -7.82 38.90 -14.88
C ASP A 192 -8.20 39.01 -13.38
N THR A 193 -9.26 38.33 -12.94
CA THR A 193 -9.60 38.19 -11.52
C THR A 193 -9.22 36.80 -11.04
N LEU A 194 -8.33 36.70 -10.05
CA LEU A 194 -7.98 35.43 -9.40
C LEU A 194 -8.96 35.17 -8.25
N LEU A 195 -9.60 34.02 -8.26
CA LEU A 195 -10.46 33.52 -7.21
C LEU A 195 -9.81 32.32 -6.53
N VAL A 196 -9.49 32.45 -5.25
CA VAL A 196 -9.01 31.37 -4.41
C VAL A 196 -10.18 30.82 -3.61
N VAL A 197 -10.55 29.57 -3.85
CA VAL A 197 -11.57 28.85 -3.09
C VAL A 197 -10.86 27.94 -2.09
N ASP A 198 -10.86 28.35 -0.84
CA ASP A 198 -10.24 27.63 0.27
C ASP A 198 -11.28 26.72 0.94
N GLN A 199 -10.88 25.54 1.42
CA GLN A 199 -11.80 24.53 1.99
C GLN A 199 -12.95 24.16 1.02
N PHE A 200 -12.61 23.83 -0.22
CA PHE A 200 -13.59 23.47 -1.25
C PHE A 200 -14.48 22.28 -0.84
N GLU A 201 -14.00 21.40 0.04
CA GLU A 201 -14.78 20.31 0.63
C GLU A 201 -16.08 20.75 1.32
N GLU A 202 -16.22 22.02 1.72
CA GLU A 202 -17.47 22.57 2.27
C GLU A 202 -18.64 22.47 1.28
N VAL A 203 -18.36 22.49 -0.02
CA VAL A 203 -19.38 22.29 -1.07
C VAL A 203 -20.03 20.90 -0.96
N PHE A 204 -19.31 19.91 -0.45
CA PHE A 204 -19.82 18.54 -0.28
C PHE A 204 -20.34 18.25 1.13
N THR A 205 -19.90 19.01 2.13
CA THR A 205 -20.19 18.75 3.55
C THR A 205 -21.24 19.69 4.15
N LEU A 206 -21.28 20.95 3.71
CA LEU A 206 -22.20 21.97 4.22
C LEU A 206 -23.37 22.24 3.25
N CYS A 207 -23.12 22.29 1.95
CA CYS A 207 -24.17 22.52 0.96
C CYS A 207 -25.02 21.25 0.75
N ARG A 208 -26.29 21.30 1.18
CA ARG A 208 -27.24 20.18 1.07
C ARG A 208 -28.05 20.18 -0.23
N ASP A 209 -28.20 21.34 -0.87
CA ASP A 209 -28.92 21.47 -2.13
C ASP A 209 -28.00 21.10 -3.31
N THR A 210 -28.26 19.93 -3.91
CA THR A 210 -27.51 19.44 -5.06
C THR A 210 -27.54 20.40 -6.26
N ALA A 211 -28.64 21.12 -6.48
CA ALA A 211 -28.77 22.06 -7.59
C ALA A 211 -27.93 23.32 -7.34
N GLU A 212 -27.94 23.84 -6.11
CA GLU A 212 -27.08 24.95 -5.70
C GLU A 212 -25.59 24.56 -5.80
N ARG A 213 -25.25 23.35 -5.33
CA ARG A 213 -23.90 22.79 -5.40
C ARG A 213 -23.37 22.72 -6.83
N PHE A 214 -24.11 22.07 -7.73
CA PHE A 214 -23.69 21.92 -9.13
C PHE A 214 -23.63 23.28 -9.83
N GLY A 215 -24.61 24.15 -9.58
CA GLY A 215 -24.58 25.52 -10.12
C GLY A 215 -23.36 26.33 -9.67
N PHE A 216 -22.88 26.14 -8.43
CA PHE A 216 -21.63 26.76 -7.96
C PHE A 216 -20.39 26.20 -8.67
N ILE A 217 -20.29 24.88 -8.80
CA ILE A 217 -19.18 24.21 -9.48
C ILE A 217 -19.11 24.64 -10.95
N ASP A 218 -20.24 24.63 -11.67
CA ASP A 218 -20.32 25.05 -13.06
C ASP A 218 -19.86 26.50 -13.26
N ARG A 219 -20.21 27.40 -12.32
CA ARG A 219 -19.74 28.80 -12.35
C ARG A 219 -18.24 28.94 -12.11
N LEU A 220 -17.62 28.06 -11.33
CA LEU A 220 -16.16 28.05 -11.19
C LEU A 220 -15.48 27.52 -12.46
N LEU A 221 -16.08 26.51 -13.10
CA LEU A 221 -15.58 25.90 -14.33
C LEU A 221 -15.70 26.82 -15.55
N SER A 222 -16.57 27.84 -15.53
CA SER A 222 -16.58 28.89 -16.57
C SER A 222 -15.26 29.69 -16.64
N ALA A 223 -14.35 29.52 -15.67
CA ALA A 223 -12.98 30.02 -15.77
C ALA A 223 -12.18 29.34 -16.89
N ALA A 224 -12.49 28.09 -17.23
CA ALA A 224 -11.80 27.33 -18.28
C ALA A 224 -12.21 27.75 -19.71
N GLU A 225 -13.28 28.54 -19.86
CA GLU A 225 -13.78 28.96 -21.18
C GLU A 225 -12.82 29.94 -21.89
N PRO A 226 -12.64 29.81 -23.23
CA PRO A 226 -11.85 30.75 -24.02
C PRO A 226 -12.42 32.17 -23.91
N GLY A 227 -11.61 33.11 -23.42
CA GLY A 227 -12.02 34.52 -23.23
C GLY A 227 -12.55 34.87 -21.84
N SER A 228 -12.67 33.87 -20.94
CA SER A 228 -12.98 34.13 -19.53
C SER A 228 -11.87 34.96 -18.88
N ARG A 229 -12.25 35.97 -18.11
CA ARG A 229 -11.33 36.80 -17.30
C ARG A 229 -11.24 36.34 -15.85
N LEU A 230 -11.83 35.19 -15.54
CA LEU A 230 -11.72 34.54 -14.24
C LEU A 230 -10.57 33.53 -14.27
N ARG A 231 -9.78 33.50 -13.20
CA ARG A 231 -8.87 32.40 -12.88
C ARG A 231 -9.27 31.84 -11.52
N VAL A 232 -9.30 30.53 -11.37
CA VAL A 232 -9.77 29.85 -10.17
C VAL A 232 -8.70 28.90 -9.66
N VAL A 233 -8.38 28.99 -8.36
CA VAL A 233 -7.55 28.03 -7.65
C VAL A 233 -8.35 27.48 -6.48
N VAL A 234 -8.56 26.17 -6.45
CA VAL A 234 -9.29 25.49 -5.36
C VAL A 234 -8.33 24.72 -4.46
N ALA A 235 -8.46 24.85 -3.15
CA ALA A 235 -7.82 23.95 -2.19
C ALA A 235 -8.83 22.91 -1.71
N VAL A 236 -8.49 21.64 -1.89
CA VAL A 236 -9.36 20.51 -1.54
C VAL A 236 -8.59 19.53 -0.67
N ARG A 237 -9.25 18.90 0.30
CA ARG A 237 -8.65 17.75 0.97
C ARG A 237 -8.58 16.53 0.03
N ALA A 238 -7.50 15.76 0.15
CA ALA A 238 -7.26 14.60 -0.73
C ALA A 238 -8.35 13.51 -0.63
N ASP A 239 -8.98 13.35 0.53
CA ASP A 239 -10.09 12.40 0.76
C ASP A 239 -11.40 12.80 0.06
N PHE A 240 -11.51 14.04 -0.45
CA PHE A 240 -12.65 14.50 -1.23
C PHE A 240 -12.45 14.39 -2.74
N TYR A 241 -11.34 13.81 -3.21
CA TYR A 241 -11.08 13.62 -4.64
C TYR A 241 -12.17 12.77 -5.32
N SER A 242 -12.64 11.71 -4.67
CA SER A 242 -13.74 10.87 -5.17
C SER A 242 -15.05 11.66 -5.31
N ARG A 243 -15.35 12.57 -4.37
CA ARG A 243 -16.52 13.45 -4.44
C ARG A 243 -16.42 14.47 -5.58
N CYS A 244 -15.22 14.97 -5.89
CA CYS A 244 -14.99 15.80 -7.06
C CYS A 244 -15.22 15.03 -8.37
N ALA A 245 -14.87 13.74 -8.40
CA ALA A 245 -15.06 12.88 -9.57
C ALA A 245 -16.55 12.56 -9.87
N GLU A 246 -17.45 12.73 -8.90
CA GLU A 246 -18.91 12.61 -9.12
C GLU A 246 -19.45 13.69 -10.08
N HIS A 247 -18.73 14.81 -10.26
CA HIS A 247 -19.10 15.88 -11.19
C HIS A 247 -18.24 15.83 -12.45
N ARG A 248 -18.79 15.30 -13.56
CA ARG A 248 -18.05 15.03 -14.81
C ARG A 248 -17.20 16.20 -15.30
N SER A 249 -17.78 17.40 -15.43
CA SER A 249 -17.04 18.57 -15.93
C SER A 249 -15.94 19.05 -14.98
N LEU A 250 -16.04 18.74 -13.68
CA LEU A 250 -15.00 19.03 -12.71
C LEU A 250 -13.89 18.00 -12.83
N ALA A 251 -14.23 16.72 -12.97
CA ALA A 251 -13.26 15.65 -13.22
C ALA A 251 -12.42 15.92 -14.48
N ASP A 252 -13.07 16.30 -15.58
CA ASP A 252 -12.41 16.64 -16.84
C ASP A 252 -11.42 17.81 -16.67
N ALA A 253 -11.81 18.85 -15.92
CA ALA A 253 -10.95 20.00 -15.64
C ALA A 253 -9.76 19.69 -14.74
N LEU A 254 -9.82 18.63 -13.92
CA LEU A 254 -8.77 18.27 -12.96
C LEU A 254 -7.62 17.46 -13.56
N THR A 255 -7.83 16.77 -14.69
CA THR A 255 -6.85 15.86 -15.32
C THR A 255 -5.45 16.46 -15.49
N ASP A 256 -5.37 17.73 -15.92
CA ASP A 256 -4.10 18.44 -16.16
C ASP A 256 -3.95 19.72 -15.31
N ALA A 257 -4.76 19.87 -14.29
CA ALA A 257 -4.83 21.09 -13.47
C ALA A 257 -4.79 20.83 -11.97
N ALA A 258 -4.55 19.59 -11.54
CA ALA A 258 -4.44 19.21 -10.13
C ALA A 258 -2.98 19.06 -9.70
N MET A 259 -2.65 19.57 -8.51
CA MET A 259 -1.34 19.40 -7.86
C MET A 259 -1.53 18.80 -6.47
N LEU A 260 -0.71 17.81 -6.13
CA LEU A 260 -0.71 17.18 -4.80
C LEU A 260 0.34 17.82 -3.89
N VAL A 261 -0.08 18.25 -2.70
CA VAL A 261 0.77 18.80 -1.64
C VAL A 261 1.01 17.72 -0.59
N GLY A 262 2.23 17.18 -0.61
CA GLY A 262 2.72 16.21 0.37
C GLY A 262 3.12 16.82 1.72
N PRO A 263 3.42 15.96 2.71
CA PRO A 263 4.06 16.39 3.96
C PRO A 263 5.39 17.10 3.68
N MET A 264 5.80 18.00 4.56
CA MET A 264 7.09 18.68 4.44
C MET A 264 8.24 17.70 4.66
N THR A 265 9.32 17.86 3.90
CA THR A 265 10.58 17.15 4.12
C THR A 265 11.29 17.66 5.38
N SER A 266 12.21 16.88 5.94
CA SER A 266 13.13 17.30 7.00
C SER A 266 13.82 18.65 6.74
N ALA A 267 14.16 18.95 5.48
CA ALA A 267 14.80 20.21 5.09
C ALA A 267 13.82 21.38 5.14
N GLU A 268 12.63 21.22 4.56
CA GLU A 268 11.54 22.20 4.59
C GLU A 268 11.09 22.49 6.03
N LEU A 269 10.91 21.47 6.87
CA LEU A 269 10.57 21.63 8.29
C LEU A 269 11.64 22.43 9.04
N ARG A 270 12.92 22.18 8.77
CA ARG A 270 14.02 22.93 9.38
C ARG A 270 13.97 24.41 9.00
N GLU A 271 13.68 24.73 7.74
CA GLU A 271 13.48 26.11 7.30
C GLU A 271 12.26 26.75 7.95
N THR A 272 11.14 26.03 8.07
CA THR A 272 9.93 26.52 8.76
C THR A 272 10.19 26.78 10.26
N ILE A 273 11.05 26.00 10.91
CA ILE A 273 11.43 26.20 12.31
C ILE A 273 12.39 27.38 12.45
N VAL A 274 13.48 27.39 11.67
CA VAL A 274 14.61 28.29 11.90
C VAL A 274 14.43 29.65 11.19
N GLY A 275 13.79 29.67 10.02
CA GLY A 275 13.61 30.86 9.18
C GLY A 275 12.89 32.02 9.89
N PRO A 276 11.68 31.82 10.45
CA PRO A 276 10.97 32.88 11.18
C PRO A 276 11.76 33.41 12.38
N ALA A 277 12.44 32.53 13.12
CA ALA A 277 13.28 32.93 14.24
C ALA A 277 14.46 33.79 13.76
N GLN A 278 15.16 33.38 12.71
CA GLN A 278 16.29 34.15 12.16
C GLN A 278 15.85 35.52 11.63
N ALA A 279 14.70 35.61 10.95
CA ALA A 279 14.14 36.87 10.49
C ALA A 279 13.82 37.85 11.64
N ALA A 280 13.37 37.32 12.78
CA ALA A 280 13.17 38.08 14.02
C ALA A 280 14.46 38.25 14.87
N GLY A 281 15.61 37.78 14.38
CA GLY A 281 16.90 37.83 15.07
C GLY A 281 16.99 36.95 16.32
N LEU A 282 16.21 35.88 16.40
CA LEU A 282 16.24 34.86 17.44
C LEU A 282 17.08 33.65 17.02
N ILE A 283 17.55 32.90 18.02
CA ILE A 283 18.35 31.68 17.83
C ILE A 283 17.52 30.50 18.30
N VAL A 284 17.39 29.46 17.48
CA VAL A 284 16.79 28.18 17.87
C VAL A 284 17.92 27.21 18.18
N GLU A 285 17.92 26.59 19.36
CA GLU A 285 18.92 25.59 19.72
C GLU A 285 18.94 24.43 18.72
N ARG A 286 20.15 23.95 18.38
CA ARG A 286 20.32 22.87 17.39
C ARG A 286 19.59 21.58 17.81
N GLU A 287 19.63 21.28 19.10
CA GLU A 287 18.97 20.12 19.68
C GLU A 287 17.44 20.23 19.59
N LEU A 288 16.90 21.42 19.88
CA LEU A 288 15.48 21.71 19.75
C LEU A 288 15.00 21.55 18.30
N THR A 289 15.75 22.08 17.33
CA THR A 289 15.43 21.91 15.90
C THR A 289 15.41 20.44 15.48
N ALA A 290 16.41 19.65 15.91
CA ALA A 290 16.46 18.22 15.60
C ALA A 290 15.28 17.46 16.23
N ARG A 291 14.91 17.80 17.47
CA ARG A 291 13.79 17.20 18.18
C ARG A 291 12.45 17.52 17.51
N LEU A 292 12.21 18.77 17.15
CA LEU A 292 10.98 19.22 16.50
C LEU A 292 10.79 18.61 15.11
N VAL A 293 11.87 18.49 14.31
CA VAL A 293 11.80 17.81 13.01
C VAL A 293 11.43 16.35 13.21
N ALA A 294 12.10 15.65 14.12
CA ALA A 294 11.85 14.22 14.37
C ALA A 294 10.44 13.93 14.92
N GLU A 295 9.83 14.84 15.68
CA GLU A 295 8.48 14.67 16.22
C GLU A 295 7.37 14.95 15.18
N VAL A 296 7.64 15.77 14.18
CA VAL A 296 6.63 16.24 13.21
C VAL A 296 6.73 15.53 11.87
N GLU A 297 7.91 15.03 11.52
CA GLU A 297 8.14 14.32 10.25
C GLU A 297 7.23 13.08 10.15
N GLY A 298 6.40 13.04 9.10
CA GLY A 298 5.42 11.97 8.88
C GLY A 298 4.15 12.03 9.75
N ALA A 299 4.04 12.99 10.68
CA ALA A 299 2.87 13.11 11.54
C ALA A 299 1.69 13.83 10.82
N PRO A 300 0.48 13.23 10.76
CA PRO A 300 -0.69 13.87 10.17
C PRO A 300 -1.09 15.10 10.98
N GLY A 301 -1.29 16.25 10.30
CA GLY A 301 -1.64 17.50 10.97
C GLY A 301 -0.56 18.08 11.88
N GLY A 302 0.72 17.69 11.69
CA GLY A 302 1.80 18.13 12.56
C GLY A 302 2.20 19.61 12.43
N LEU A 303 1.92 20.28 11.31
CA LEU A 303 2.36 21.67 11.08
C LEU A 303 1.66 22.70 12.00
N PRO A 304 0.32 22.67 12.19
CA PRO A 304 -0.34 23.52 13.18
C PRO A 304 0.18 23.29 14.61
N LEU A 305 0.42 22.02 14.99
CA LEU A 305 0.95 21.65 16.29
C LEU A 305 2.36 22.23 16.50
N LEU A 306 3.22 22.09 15.48
CA LEU A 306 4.58 22.63 15.46
C LEU A 306 4.58 24.15 15.63
N SER A 307 3.76 24.86 14.85
CA SER A 307 3.62 26.32 14.92
C SER A 307 3.18 26.79 16.31
N HIS A 308 2.24 26.08 16.94
CA HIS A 308 1.79 26.38 18.31
C HIS A 308 2.88 26.10 19.35
N ALA A 309 3.53 24.94 19.28
CA ALA A 309 4.58 24.58 20.23
C ALA A 309 5.80 25.52 20.14
N LEU A 310 6.19 25.93 18.93
CA LEU A 310 7.25 26.93 18.73
C LEU A 310 6.90 28.28 19.34
N ARG A 311 5.64 28.70 19.20
CA ARG A 311 5.17 29.95 19.81
C ARG A 311 5.13 29.87 21.33
N GLU A 312 4.67 28.77 21.90
CA GLU A 312 4.65 28.59 23.35
C GLU A 312 6.06 28.46 23.93
N THR A 313 7.00 27.92 23.15
CA THR A 313 8.44 27.92 23.44
C THR A 313 9.00 29.34 23.36
N TRP A 314 8.59 30.13 22.37
CA TRP A 314 8.98 31.53 22.22
C TRP A 314 8.48 32.39 23.39
N ARG A 315 7.28 32.13 23.92
CA ARG A 315 6.76 32.81 25.12
C ARG A 315 7.57 32.48 26.38
N ARG A 316 8.15 31.29 26.43
CA ARG A 316 8.99 30.80 27.54
C ARG A 316 10.49 30.93 27.26
N ARG A 317 10.86 31.68 26.21
CA ARG A 317 12.24 31.82 25.75
C ARG A 317 13.13 32.48 26.79
N ARG A 318 14.44 32.25 26.68
CA ARG A 318 15.45 32.93 27.51
C ARG A 318 16.22 33.91 26.62
N GLY A 319 15.96 35.21 26.80
CA GLY A 319 16.55 36.25 25.97
C GLY A 319 16.18 36.08 24.48
N ARG A 320 17.20 35.93 23.62
CA ARG A 320 17.03 35.73 22.17
C ARG A 320 16.97 34.25 21.76
N ALA A 321 17.03 33.30 22.70
CA ALA A 321 17.15 31.88 22.40
C ALA A 321 15.86 31.10 22.71
N LEU A 322 15.35 30.34 21.72
CA LEU A 322 14.40 29.26 21.92
C LEU A 322 15.18 28.01 22.34
N THR A 323 14.91 27.55 23.56
CA THR A 323 15.70 26.49 24.21
C THR A 323 14.90 25.21 24.38
N MET A 324 15.59 24.07 24.46
CA MET A 324 14.96 22.77 24.75
C MET A 324 14.18 22.81 26.07
N ALA A 325 14.73 23.46 27.10
CA ALA A 325 14.07 23.59 28.39
C ALA A 325 12.73 24.36 28.30
N ALA A 326 12.67 25.42 27.47
CA ALA A 326 11.43 26.15 27.22
C ALA A 326 10.40 25.33 26.44
N TYR A 327 10.86 24.43 25.57
CA TYR A 327 10.03 23.52 24.79
C TYR A 327 9.43 22.40 25.65
N GLU A 328 10.22 21.77 26.52
CA GLU A 328 9.71 20.78 27.48
C GLU A 328 8.74 21.43 28.47
N ALA A 329 9.07 22.64 28.93
CA ALA A 329 8.20 23.45 29.79
C ALA A 329 6.93 23.96 29.08
N SER A 330 6.86 23.96 27.75
CA SER A 330 5.62 24.22 27.01
C SER A 330 4.76 22.96 26.83
N GLY A 331 5.34 21.76 27.00
CA GLY A 331 4.64 20.48 26.90
C GLY A 331 4.88 19.76 25.57
N GLY A 332 5.83 20.23 24.76
CA GLY A 332 6.15 19.65 23.46
C GLY A 332 5.08 19.88 22.38
N VAL A 333 5.28 19.33 21.18
CA VAL A 333 4.40 19.49 20.01
C VAL A 333 2.96 19.08 20.32
N HIS A 334 2.76 17.94 20.98
CA HIS A 334 1.42 17.43 21.27
C HIS A 334 0.82 17.99 22.57
N GLY A 335 1.64 18.26 23.59
CA GLY A 335 1.14 18.71 24.90
C GLY A 335 0.95 20.23 25.02
N ALA A 336 1.54 21.04 24.12
CA ALA A 336 1.43 22.50 24.19
C ALA A 336 -0.01 23.01 24.05
N ILE A 337 -0.80 22.43 23.12
CA ILE A 337 -2.21 22.82 22.96
C ILE A 337 -3.03 22.39 24.17
N ALA A 338 -2.88 21.13 24.61
CA ALA A 338 -3.57 20.62 25.79
C ALA A 338 -3.29 21.49 27.01
N ARG A 339 -2.03 21.90 27.21
CA ARG A 339 -1.63 22.76 28.32
C ARG A 339 -2.25 24.15 28.22
N THR A 340 -2.16 24.82 27.06
CA THR A 340 -2.80 26.13 26.86
C THR A 340 -4.31 26.07 27.10
N ALA A 341 -4.97 25.00 26.62
CA ALA A 341 -6.40 24.81 26.77
C ALA A 341 -6.80 24.52 28.23
N GLU A 342 -6.10 23.61 28.91
CA GLU A 342 -6.34 23.31 30.33
C GLU A 342 -6.04 24.51 31.24
N GLU A 343 -4.96 25.25 31.02
CA GLU A 343 -4.65 26.48 31.78
C GLU A 343 -5.77 27.51 31.60
N THR A 344 -6.18 27.79 30.35
CA THR A 344 -7.27 28.74 30.07
C THR A 344 -8.60 28.28 30.68
N PHE A 345 -8.88 26.97 30.63
CA PHE A 345 -10.10 26.40 31.20
C PHE A 345 -10.09 26.40 32.74
N ALA A 346 -8.93 26.16 33.35
CA ALA A 346 -8.75 26.17 34.80
C ALA A 346 -8.96 27.58 35.41
N GLU A 347 -8.63 28.64 34.67
CA GLU A 347 -8.86 30.02 35.11
C GLU A 347 -10.34 30.44 35.12
N LEU A 348 -11.23 29.72 34.43
CA LEU A 348 -12.67 30.01 34.43
C LEU A 348 -13.31 29.54 35.73
N SER A 349 -14.32 30.28 36.22
CA SER A 349 -15.19 29.84 37.33
C SER A 349 -16.03 28.62 36.93
N GLU A 350 -16.60 27.92 37.89
CA GLU A 350 -17.38 26.70 37.64
C GLU A 350 -18.56 26.93 36.67
N GLU A 351 -19.31 28.02 36.85
CA GLU A 351 -20.39 28.42 35.93
C GLU A 351 -19.87 28.74 34.50
N ARG A 352 -18.71 29.41 34.39
CA ARG A 352 -18.09 29.76 33.11
C ARG A 352 -17.46 28.57 32.39
N ARG A 353 -17.01 27.56 33.13
CA ARG A 353 -16.48 26.31 32.58
C ARG A 353 -17.56 25.51 31.86
N GLU A 354 -18.78 25.47 32.42
CA GLU A 354 -19.89 24.80 31.76
C GLU A 354 -20.33 25.56 30.49
N LEU A 355 -20.36 26.90 30.52
CA LEU A 355 -20.57 27.70 29.30
C LEU A 355 -19.49 27.45 28.24
N ALA A 356 -18.21 27.37 28.64
CA ALA A 356 -17.12 27.06 27.72
C ALA A 356 -17.28 25.68 27.08
N ARG A 357 -17.67 24.65 27.87
CA ARG A 357 -17.97 23.31 27.36
C ARG A 357 -19.08 23.34 26.31
N LEU A 358 -20.19 24.03 26.60
CA LEU A 358 -21.33 24.14 25.69
C LEU A 358 -20.96 24.84 24.37
N ILE A 359 -20.22 25.96 24.45
CA ILE A 359 -19.76 26.69 23.26
C ILE A 359 -18.85 25.81 22.40
N LEU A 360 -17.84 25.16 23.00
CA LEU A 360 -16.88 24.33 22.27
C LEU A 360 -17.53 23.14 21.58
N LEU A 361 -18.46 22.45 22.25
CA LEU A 361 -19.19 21.33 21.66
C LEU A 361 -20.07 21.75 20.48
N ARG A 362 -20.58 22.98 20.49
CA ARG A 362 -21.45 23.51 19.42
C ARG A 362 -20.69 23.88 18.15
N LEU A 363 -19.38 24.09 18.26
CA LEU A 363 -18.47 24.37 17.14
C LEU A 363 -17.93 23.10 16.47
N ILE A 364 -18.43 21.91 16.83
CA ILE A 364 -17.93 20.62 16.33
C ILE A 364 -19.05 19.85 15.63
N THR A 365 -18.74 19.30 14.46
CA THR A 365 -19.56 18.31 13.76
C THR A 365 -18.95 16.93 13.94
N PRO A 366 -19.64 15.99 14.60
CA PRO A 366 -19.16 14.63 14.71
C PRO A 366 -19.24 13.92 13.35
N GLY A 367 -18.13 13.35 12.88
CA GLY A 367 -18.10 12.56 11.65
C GLY A 367 -18.83 11.22 11.81
N GLU A 368 -19.39 10.68 10.72
CA GLU A 368 -20.04 9.34 10.71
C GLU A 368 -19.12 8.19 10.28
N ASP A 369 -17.99 8.48 9.64
CA ASP A 369 -16.83 7.60 9.41
C ASP A 369 -15.60 8.44 9.02
N SER A 370 -15.65 9.74 9.35
CA SER A 370 -14.63 10.75 9.04
C SER A 370 -14.14 11.39 10.34
N PRO A 371 -12.96 12.04 10.35
CA PRO A 371 -12.52 12.82 11.50
C PRO A 371 -13.57 13.88 11.87
N ASP A 372 -13.69 14.17 13.16
CA ASP A 372 -14.57 15.24 13.65
C ASP A 372 -14.10 16.58 13.09
N THR A 373 -15.01 17.33 12.47
CA THR A 373 -14.70 18.60 11.80
C THR A 373 -15.18 19.77 12.64
N ARG A 374 -14.52 20.91 12.47
CA ARG A 374 -15.01 22.18 13.03
C ARG A 374 -16.20 22.70 12.23
N ARG A 375 -17.10 23.41 12.89
CA ARG A 375 -18.25 24.10 12.30
C ARG A 375 -18.23 25.57 12.75
N PRO A 376 -18.11 26.53 11.81
CA PRO A 376 -18.42 27.93 12.09
C PRO A 376 -19.90 28.08 12.45
N ILE A 377 -20.21 28.83 13.50
CA ILE A 377 -21.59 29.12 13.91
C ILE A 377 -21.83 30.63 13.93
N ASP A 378 -23.07 31.02 13.66
CA ASP A 378 -23.51 32.39 13.85
C ASP A 378 -23.59 32.74 15.35
N ARG A 379 -23.29 33.98 15.72
CA ARG A 379 -23.37 34.43 17.12
C ARG A 379 -24.77 34.29 17.72
N THR A 380 -25.83 34.29 16.90
CA THR A 380 -27.22 34.04 17.32
C THR A 380 -27.45 32.61 17.81
N GLU A 381 -26.62 31.64 17.40
CA GLU A 381 -26.66 30.27 17.92
C GLU A 381 -26.05 30.13 19.33
N LEU A 382 -25.47 31.21 19.87
CA LEU A 382 -24.94 31.30 21.23
C LEU A 382 -25.92 31.95 22.22
N ASP A 383 -27.20 32.07 21.85
CA ASP A 383 -28.28 32.61 22.71
C ASP A 383 -28.76 31.57 23.75
N PHE A 384 -27.83 31.13 24.59
CA PHE A 384 -28.06 30.29 25.76
C PHE A 384 -27.24 30.83 26.95
N GLY A 385 -27.84 30.87 28.14
CA GLY A 385 -27.23 31.51 29.31
C GLY A 385 -27.28 33.04 29.29
N ALA A 386 -26.50 33.69 30.16
CA ALA A 386 -26.44 35.16 30.25
C ALA A 386 -25.52 35.74 29.15
N PRO A 387 -25.97 36.69 28.32
CA PRO A 387 -25.19 37.22 27.19
C PRO A 387 -23.81 37.78 27.57
N THR A 388 -23.70 38.41 28.75
CA THR A 388 -22.45 38.97 29.26
C THR A 388 -21.42 37.90 29.61
N GLU A 389 -21.87 36.75 30.12
CA GLU A 389 -21.00 35.63 30.50
C GLU A 389 -20.54 34.85 29.28
N VAL A 390 -21.43 34.62 28.30
CA VAL A 390 -21.08 34.01 27.01
C VAL A 390 -20.04 34.85 26.28
N ALA A 391 -20.25 36.17 26.19
CA ALA A 391 -19.29 37.08 25.56
C ALA A 391 -17.92 37.05 26.23
N PHE A 392 -17.88 37.02 27.58
CA PHE A 392 -16.63 36.91 28.33
C PHE A 392 -15.88 35.60 28.02
N VAL A 393 -16.58 34.46 27.99
CA VAL A 393 -15.96 33.16 27.70
C VAL A 393 -15.43 33.11 26.27
N VAL A 394 -16.22 33.57 25.29
CA VAL A 394 -15.81 33.65 23.88
C VAL A 394 -14.57 34.55 23.73
N GLU A 395 -14.54 35.72 24.37
CA GLU A 395 -13.40 36.62 24.33
C GLU A 395 -12.16 36.02 25.00
N ARG A 396 -12.31 35.34 26.14
CA ARG A 396 -11.18 34.68 26.83
C ARG A 396 -10.58 33.56 25.97
N LEU A 397 -11.41 32.71 25.36
CA LEU A 397 -10.98 31.63 24.48
C LEU A 397 -10.36 32.18 23.17
N ALA A 398 -10.88 33.30 22.65
CA ALA A 398 -10.29 33.98 21.50
C ALA A 398 -8.94 34.63 21.82
N ARG A 399 -8.78 35.25 22.99
CA ARG A 399 -7.47 35.77 23.48
C ARG A 399 -6.44 34.66 23.66
N ALA A 400 -6.89 33.48 24.10
CA ALA A 400 -6.06 32.27 24.16
C ALA A 400 -5.82 31.63 22.77
N ARG A 401 -6.45 32.16 21.70
CA ARG A 401 -6.42 31.68 20.31
C ARG A 401 -6.87 30.22 20.16
N LEU A 402 -7.84 29.83 20.98
CA LEU A 402 -8.59 28.58 20.82
C LEU A 402 -9.78 28.77 19.89
N LEU A 403 -10.32 29.99 19.84
CA LEU A 403 -11.37 30.42 18.92
C LEU A 403 -10.89 31.51 17.96
N THR A 404 -11.49 31.56 16.78
CA THR A 404 -11.40 32.66 15.83
C THR A 404 -12.73 33.38 15.74
N LEU A 405 -12.69 34.71 15.76
CA LEU A 405 -13.86 35.57 15.69
C LEU A 405 -13.84 36.33 14.36
N ASN A 406 -14.90 36.20 13.59
CA ASN A 406 -15.20 37.09 12.47
C ASN A 406 -16.35 38.04 12.86
N ASP A 407 -16.78 38.91 11.94
CA ASP A 407 -17.81 39.92 12.21
C ASP A 407 -19.09 39.29 12.79
N ASP A 408 -19.61 38.22 12.16
CA ASP A 408 -20.86 37.55 12.58
C ASP A 408 -20.68 36.08 13.02
N THR A 409 -19.49 35.47 12.83
CA THR A 409 -19.27 34.04 13.09
C THR A 409 -18.21 33.77 14.17
N VAL A 410 -18.43 32.68 14.91
CA VAL A 410 -17.48 32.10 15.87
C VAL A 410 -17.06 30.74 15.34
N ASP A 411 -15.76 30.46 15.34
CA ASP A 411 -15.19 29.21 14.84
C ASP A 411 -14.03 28.73 15.73
N LEU A 412 -13.70 27.44 15.67
CA LEU A 412 -12.49 26.89 16.28
C LEU A 412 -11.27 27.36 15.50
N ALA A 413 -10.22 27.77 16.22
CA ALA A 413 -8.98 28.23 15.60
C ALA A 413 -8.34 27.15 14.71
N HIS A 414 -8.42 25.89 15.12
CA HIS A 414 -8.01 24.75 14.30
C HIS A 414 -8.65 23.43 14.77
N GLU A 415 -8.89 22.49 13.85
CA GLU A 415 -9.35 21.12 14.15
C GLU A 415 -8.38 20.32 15.05
N ALA A 416 -7.10 20.71 15.08
CA ALA A 416 -6.09 20.05 15.92
C ALA A 416 -6.38 20.24 17.42
N LEU A 417 -7.24 21.20 17.78
CA LEU A 417 -7.71 21.38 19.14
C LEU A 417 -8.63 20.23 19.58
N ILE A 418 -9.41 19.64 18.66
CA ILE A 418 -10.35 18.56 18.96
C ILE A 418 -9.58 17.31 19.39
N SER A 419 -8.53 16.93 18.64
CA SER A 419 -7.70 15.76 18.94
C SER A 419 -6.60 16.04 19.96
N GLY A 420 -6.07 17.27 19.98
CA GLY A 420 -4.96 17.67 20.85
C GLY A 420 -5.37 18.02 22.28
N TRP A 421 -6.66 18.18 22.58
CA TRP A 421 -7.14 18.46 23.93
C TRP A 421 -7.99 17.29 24.48
N PRO A 422 -7.42 16.43 25.36
CA PRO A 422 -8.08 15.20 25.82
C PRO A 422 -9.45 15.39 26.48
N ARG A 423 -9.67 16.53 27.14
CA ARG A 423 -10.96 16.85 27.76
C ARG A 423 -12.04 17.13 26.71
N LEU A 424 -11.71 17.91 25.68
CA LEU A 424 -12.64 18.22 24.60
C LEU A 424 -12.96 16.98 23.77
N SER A 425 -11.96 16.15 23.45
CA SER A 425 -12.21 14.87 22.77
C SER A 425 -13.09 13.94 23.61
N GLY A 426 -12.86 13.85 24.92
CA GLY A 426 -13.72 13.10 25.84
C GLY A 426 -15.17 13.59 25.82
N TRP A 427 -15.40 14.91 25.85
CA TRP A 427 -16.75 15.47 25.77
C TRP A 427 -17.45 15.17 24.44
N VAL A 428 -16.72 15.23 23.32
CA VAL A 428 -17.26 14.91 21.99
C VAL A 428 -17.64 13.43 21.92
N GLU A 429 -16.80 12.54 22.43
CA GLU A 429 -17.03 11.10 22.38
C GLU A 429 -18.19 10.67 23.27
N GLU A 430 -18.26 11.18 24.51
CA GLU A 430 -19.39 10.94 25.42
C GLU A 430 -20.71 11.52 24.90
N GLY A 431 -20.65 12.57 24.07
CA GLY A 431 -21.78 13.34 23.60
C GLY A 431 -22.18 13.11 22.13
N ARG A 432 -21.56 12.16 21.41
CA ARG A 432 -21.64 12.06 19.94
C ARG A 432 -23.08 11.98 19.40
N GLU A 433 -23.90 11.07 19.96
CA GLU A 433 -25.31 10.92 19.55
C GLU A 433 -26.14 12.16 19.90
N ARG A 434 -25.88 12.76 21.07
CA ARG A 434 -26.53 14.00 21.52
C ARG A 434 -26.22 15.18 20.61
N LEU A 435 -24.97 15.37 20.19
CA LEU A 435 -24.57 16.46 19.29
C LEU A 435 -25.26 16.35 17.93
N ARG A 436 -25.41 15.12 17.41
CA ARG A 436 -26.15 14.87 16.16
C ARG A 436 -27.64 15.16 16.32
N ALA A 437 -28.24 14.72 17.44
CA ALA A 437 -29.64 15.00 17.74
C ALA A 437 -29.90 16.50 17.93
N HIS A 438 -28.99 17.21 18.62
CA HIS A 438 -29.02 18.65 18.83
C HIS A 438 -29.01 19.38 17.49
N ARG A 439 -28.10 19.01 16.59
CA ARG A 439 -28.01 19.62 15.26
C ARG A 439 -29.31 19.49 14.46
N ARG A 440 -29.91 18.29 14.45
CA ARG A 440 -31.20 18.06 13.78
C ARG A 440 -32.33 18.90 14.39
N LEU A 441 -32.28 19.12 15.71
CA LEU A 441 -33.22 19.98 16.43
C LEU A 441 -33.05 21.46 16.04
N THR A 442 -31.81 21.96 15.98
CA THR A 442 -31.51 23.35 15.54
C THR A 442 -32.05 23.61 14.14
N GLU A 443 -31.77 22.71 13.20
CA GLU A 443 -32.22 22.83 11.80
C GLU A 443 -33.74 22.80 11.68
N ALA A 444 -34.41 21.91 12.43
CA ALA A 444 -35.86 21.83 12.45
C ALA A 444 -36.51 23.07 13.08
N ALA A 445 -35.91 23.62 14.15
CA ALA A 445 -36.38 24.84 14.79
C ALA A 445 -36.26 26.05 13.87
N HIS A 446 -35.16 26.18 13.12
CA HIS A 446 -34.98 27.22 12.10
C HIS A 446 -36.02 27.10 10.98
N ALA A 447 -36.14 25.91 10.36
CA ALA A 447 -37.12 25.69 9.30
C ALA A 447 -38.56 25.95 9.75
N TRP A 448 -38.91 25.59 10.99
CA TRP A 448 -40.23 25.86 11.56
C TRP A 448 -40.48 27.36 11.75
N HIS A 449 -39.47 28.11 12.20
CA HIS A 449 -39.56 29.56 12.37
C HIS A 449 -39.67 30.28 11.02
N ASP A 450 -38.87 29.88 10.03
CA ASP A 450 -38.86 30.45 8.68
C ASP A 450 -40.19 30.22 7.95
N LEU A 451 -40.88 29.11 8.25
CA LEU A 451 -42.20 28.77 7.72
C LEU A 451 -43.38 29.37 8.54
N GLY A 452 -43.10 30.30 9.45
CA GLY A 452 -44.15 30.98 10.22
C GLY A 452 -44.81 30.10 11.27
N GLN A 453 -44.06 29.16 11.87
CA GLN A 453 -44.49 28.26 12.94
C GLN A 453 -45.59 27.25 12.54
N ASP A 454 -45.50 26.70 11.32
CA ASP A 454 -46.44 25.69 10.83
C ASP A 454 -46.51 24.41 11.70
N GLN A 455 -47.72 23.92 11.96
CA GLN A 455 -47.99 22.71 12.73
C GLN A 455 -47.53 21.43 12.02
N GLY A 456 -47.36 21.47 10.70
CA GLY A 456 -46.83 20.38 9.89
C GLY A 456 -45.33 20.10 10.12
N GLY A 457 -44.58 21.12 10.55
CA GLY A 457 -43.12 21.02 10.79
C GLY A 457 -42.71 20.46 12.16
N LEU A 458 -43.66 20.28 13.09
CA LEU A 458 -43.38 19.82 14.46
C LEU A 458 -42.96 18.35 14.51
N TYR A 459 -42.08 18.01 15.47
CA TYR A 459 -41.66 16.63 15.69
C TYR A 459 -42.82 15.76 16.20
N ARG A 460 -42.95 14.55 15.63
CA ARG A 460 -43.93 13.53 16.02
C ARG A 460 -43.29 12.15 16.12
N GLY A 461 -43.93 11.24 16.85
CA GLY A 461 -43.53 9.84 16.96
C GLY A 461 -42.09 9.67 17.45
N THR A 462 -41.29 8.92 16.70
CA THR A 462 -39.89 8.60 17.05
C THR A 462 -38.99 9.83 17.11
N ARG A 463 -39.17 10.83 16.23
CA ARG A 463 -38.36 12.06 16.24
C ARG A 463 -38.53 12.86 17.53
N LEU A 464 -39.78 12.96 18.02
CA LEU A 464 -40.05 13.61 19.30
C LEU A 464 -39.54 12.78 20.48
N ALA A 465 -39.70 11.45 20.44
CA ALA A 465 -39.19 10.57 21.50
C ALA A 465 -37.65 10.65 21.63
N THR A 466 -36.93 10.65 20.51
CA THR A 466 -35.46 10.80 20.51
C THR A 466 -35.04 12.18 21.01
N ALA A 467 -35.74 13.26 20.62
CA ALA A 467 -35.46 14.60 21.15
C ALA A 467 -35.78 14.72 22.65
N GLU A 468 -36.81 14.04 23.14
CA GLU A 468 -37.12 13.99 24.58
C GLU A 468 -36.10 13.17 25.36
N GLU A 469 -35.65 12.04 24.84
CA GLU A 469 -34.61 11.22 25.51
C GLU A 469 -33.31 12.00 25.74
N HIS A 470 -32.95 12.89 24.81
CA HIS A 470 -31.69 13.64 24.87
C HIS A 470 -31.80 15.02 25.56
N PHE A 471 -33.01 15.59 25.67
CA PHE A 471 -33.23 16.99 26.10
C PHE A 471 -34.47 17.16 27.03
N ALA A 472 -34.83 16.14 27.83
CA ALA A 472 -35.96 16.22 28.77
C ALA A 472 -35.59 16.72 30.17
N GLY A 473 -34.31 16.70 30.56
CA GLY A 473 -33.87 17.17 31.88
C GLY A 473 -33.97 18.69 32.05
N SER A 474 -34.18 19.16 33.29
CA SER A 474 -34.18 20.59 33.63
C SER A 474 -32.83 21.26 33.35
N ASP A 475 -31.74 20.54 33.59
CA ASP A 475 -30.37 21.01 33.37
C ASP A 475 -30.01 21.04 31.86
N GLU A 476 -30.66 20.18 31.07
CA GLU A 476 -30.40 20.03 29.62
C GLU A 476 -31.12 21.10 28.79
N LEU A 477 -32.21 21.70 29.30
CA LEU A 477 -32.90 22.83 28.68
C LEU A 477 -32.06 24.11 28.65
N VAL A 478 -31.03 24.20 29.51
CA VAL A 478 -30.08 25.31 29.56
C VAL A 478 -29.14 25.31 28.35
N ALA A 479 -28.87 24.14 27.76
CA ALA A 479 -28.02 23.98 26.58
C ALA A 479 -28.73 24.30 25.25
N LEU A 480 -30.07 24.40 25.25
CA LEU A 480 -30.86 24.74 24.08
C LEU A 480 -30.95 26.27 23.88
N THR A 481 -31.07 26.74 22.65
CA THR A 481 -31.41 28.15 22.37
C THR A 481 -32.88 28.43 22.65
N VAL A 482 -33.27 29.71 22.68
CA VAL A 482 -34.69 30.12 22.83
C VAL A 482 -35.56 29.46 21.76
N ARG A 483 -35.12 29.48 20.49
CA ARG A 483 -35.86 28.91 19.35
C ARG A 483 -36.01 27.38 19.45
N GLU A 484 -34.97 26.68 19.88
CA GLU A 484 -35.00 25.22 20.07
C GLU A 484 -35.99 24.82 21.17
N ARG A 485 -36.01 25.58 22.28
CA ARG A 485 -36.97 25.36 23.38
C ARG A 485 -38.41 25.55 22.93
N GLU A 486 -38.69 26.62 22.18
CA GLU A 486 -40.03 26.90 21.66
C GLU A 486 -40.53 25.78 20.73
N PHE A 487 -39.68 25.31 19.80
CA PHE A 487 -40.01 24.22 18.88
C PHE A 487 -40.30 22.90 19.61
N LEU A 488 -39.47 22.53 20.59
CA LEU A 488 -39.63 21.31 21.36
C LEU A 488 -40.87 21.37 22.28
N ALA A 489 -41.14 22.53 22.88
CA ALA A 489 -42.34 22.76 23.68
C ALA A 489 -43.62 22.64 22.83
N ALA A 490 -43.65 23.24 21.64
CA ALA A 490 -44.78 23.13 20.71
C ALA A 490 -45.02 21.66 20.29
N SER A 491 -43.95 20.91 20.01
CA SER A 491 -44.01 19.48 19.65
C SER A 491 -44.56 18.62 20.82
N ARG A 492 -44.15 18.90 22.06
CA ARG A 492 -44.67 18.22 23.28
C ARG A 492 -46.15 18.49 23.50
N THR A 493 -46.59 19.74 23.34
CA THR A 493 -48.01 20.10 23.48
C THR A 493 -48.90 19.40 22.45
N ALA A 494 -48.40 19.18 21.23
CA ALA A 494 -49.13 18.44 20.20
C ALA A 494 -49.33 16.95 20.57
N ARG A 495 -48.30 16.29 21.15
CA ARG A 495 -48.38 14.89 21.62
C ARG A 495 -49.35 14.70 22.80
N ALA A 496 -49.41 15.67 23.71
CA ALA A 496 -50.32 15.62 24.87
C ALA A 496 -51.81 15.62 24.44
N GLY A 497 -52.13 16.19 23.27
CA GLY A 497 -53.46 16.12 22.65
C GLY A 497 -53.83 14.72 22.13
N GLU A 498 -52.86 13.93 21.66
CA GLU A 498 -53.08 12.58 21.12
C GLU A 498 -53.19 11.50 22.22
N HIS A 499 -52.47 11.66 23.34
CA HIS A 499 -52.43 10.64 24.39
C HIS A 499 -53.68 10.59 25.30
N ARG A 500 -54.55 11.62 25.28
CA ARG A 500 -55.79 11.63 26.09
C ARG A 500 -56.81 10.54 25.68
N ARG A 501 -56.61 9.86 24.53
CA ARG A 501 -57.50 8.81 23.99
C ARG A 501 -57.13 7.37 24.37
N ARG A 502 -55.99 7.12 25.01
CA ARG A 502 -55.55 5.75 25.34
C ARG A 502 -54.90 5.72 26.72
N ARG A 503 -55.68 5.52 27.79
CA ARG A 503 -55.21 4.88 29.03
C ARG A 503 -56.31 4.69 30.08
N VAL A 504 -56.71 3.43 30.25
CA VAL A 504 -57.06 2.74 31.51
C VAL A 504 -56.54 1.31 31.29
N GLY A 505 -55.88 0.56 32.18
CA GLY A 505 -55.41 0.71 33.55
C GLY A 505 -55.11 -0.71 34.08
N VAL A 506 -54.04 -0.86 34.89
CA VAL A 506 -53.71 -2.00 35.79
C VAL A 506 -52.90 -3.19 35.21
N SER A 507 -51.57 -2.99 34.98
CA SER A 507 -50.55 -4.07 34.91
C SER A 507 -49.13 -3.57 35.30
N VAL A 508 -48.96 -2.64 36.25
CA VAL A 508 -47.68 -1.91 36.40
C VAL A 508 -46.65 -2.61 37.30
N PHE A 509 -47.06 -3.40 38.30
CA PHE A 509 -46.10 -3.91 39.29
C PHE A 509 -45.36 -5.19 38.87
N ALA A 510 -46.03 -6.12 38.18
CA ALA A 510 -45.39 -7.33 37.64
C ALA A 510 -44.41 -6.99 36.49
N VAL A 511 -44.72 -5.94 35.73
CA VAL A 511 -43.89 -5.47 34.61
C VAL A 511 -42.58 -4.90 35.11
N VAL A 512 -42.57 -4.13 36.20
CA VAL A 512 -41.33 -3.53 36.74
C VAL A 512 -40.33 -4.58 37.23
N MET A 513 -40.80 -5.66 37.87
CA MET A 513 -39.92 -6.74 38.34
C MET A 513 -39.36 -7.58 37.19
N VAL A 514 -40.19 -7.86 36.18
CA VAL A 514 -39.74 -8.50 34.93
C VAL A 514 -38.74 -7.60 34.19
N LEU A 515 -38.97 -6.29 34.15
CA LEU A 515 -38.04 -5.33 33.54
C LEU A 515 -36.71 -5.25 34.28
N ALA A 516 -36.67 -5.37 35.61
CA ALA A 516 -35.42 -5.39 36.37
C ALA A 516 -34.60 -6.67 36.12
N LEU A 517 -35.25 -7.84 36.02
CA LEU A 517 -34.60 -9.10 35.65
C LEU A 517 -34.11 -9.08 34.20
N ILE A 518 -34.92 -8.53 33.29
CA ILE A 518 -34.53 -8.30 31.90
C ILE A 518 -33.35 -7.34 31.83
N ALA A 519 -33.34 -6.25 32.60
CA ALA A 519 -32.21 -5.31 32.66
C ALA A 519 -30.93 -5.97 33.19
N GLY A 520 -31.02 -6.85 34.19
CA GLY A 520 -29.88 -7.62 34.69
C GLY A 520 -29.33 -8.61 33.65
N VAL A 521 -30.20 -9.30 32.92
CA VAL A 521 -29.81 -10.17 31.80
C VAL A 521 -29.23 -9.37 30.63
N ILE A 522 -29.80 -8.21 30.31
CA ILE A 522 -29.29 -7.28 29.29
C ILE A 522 -27.93 -6.76 29.69
N ALA A 523 -27.70 -6.36 30.94
CA ALA A 523 -26.41 -5.89 31.43
C ALA A 523 -25.35 -7.00 31.34
N TRP A 524 -25.69 -8.24 31.73
CA TRP A 524 -24.79 -9.38 31.59
C TRP A 524 -24.51 -9.76 30.12
N GLN A 525 -25.53 -9.70 29.26
CA GLN A 525 -25.37 -9.86 27.81
C GLN A 525 -24.52 -8.72 27.23
N GLN A 526 -24.69 -7.48 27.68
CA GLN A 526 -23.90 -6.32 27.26
C GLN A 526 -22.44 -6.46 27.68
N THR A 527 -22.14 -6.94 28.90
CA THR A 527 -20.76 -7.20 29.32
C THR A 527 -20.12 -8.30 28.45
N ARG A 528 -20.82 -9.41 28.20
CA ARG A 528 -20.29 -10.47 27.32
C ARG A 528 -20.12 -10.03 25.87
N VAL A 529 -21.04 -9.21 25.37
CA VAL A 529 -20.95 -8.62 24.03
C VAL A 529 -19.80 -7.61 23.98
N SER A 530 -19.57 -6.83 25.04
CA SER A 530 -18.44 -5.89 25.16
C SER A 530 -17.10 -6.63 25.15
N ASP A 531 -16.94 -7.67 25.96
CA ASP A 531 -15.71 -8.48 26.01
C ASP A 531 -15.43 -9.12 24.64
N ARG A 532 -16.47 -9.66 23.99
CA ARG A 532 -16.36 -10.25 22.65
C ARG A 532 -15.98 -9.20 21.62
N ARG A 533 -16.64 -8.03 21.63
CA ARG A 533 -16.32 -6.89 20.74
C ARG A 533 -14.89 -6.39 20.96
N GLN A 534 -14.40 -6.39 22.20
CA GLN A 534 -13.02 -6.00 22.50
C GLN A 534 -12.01 -6.98 21.90
N VAL A 535 -12.25 -8.30 22.03
CA VAL A 535 -11.39 -9.33 21.43
C VAL A 535 -11.44 -9.26 19.90
N GLU A 536 -12.62 -9.08 19.31
CA GLU A 536 -12.80 -8.92 17.86
C GLU A 536 -12.10 -7.64 17.35
N ALA A 537 -12.23 -6.50 18.04
CA ALA A 537 -11.55 -5.27 17.67
C ALA A 537 -10.02 -5.42 17.71
N GLU A 538 -9.49 -6.08 18.75
CA GLU A 538 -8.06 -6.32 18.89
C GLU A 538 -7.54 -7.31 17.84
N ALA A 539 -8.29 -8.36 17.52
CA ALA A 539 -7.97 -9.30 16.45
C ALA A 539 -7.91 -8.59 15.08
N ARG A 540 -8.87 -7.70 14.78
CA ARG A 540 -8.86 -6.88 13.56
C ARG A 540 -7.65 -5.95 13.51
N ARG A 541 -7.30 -5.31 14.63
CA ARG A 541 -6.10 -4.47 14.74
C ARG A 541 -4.82 -5.25 14.45
N ILE A 542 -4.65 -6.43 15.06
CA ILE A 542 -3.46 -7.26 14.83
C ILE A 542 -3.39 -7.79 13.39
N ALA A 543 -4.53 -8.18 12.80
CA ALA A 543 -4.60 -8.56 11.39
C ALA A 543 -4.10 -7.43 10.46
N SER A 544 -4.50 -6.18 10.73
CA SER A 544 -4.02 -5.01 10.00
C SER A 544 -2.54 -4.71 10.23
N VAL A 545 -2.04 -4.85 11.48
CA VAL A 545 -0.61 -4.70 11.78
C VAL A 545 0.22 -5.77 11.07
N ALA A 546 -0.25 -7.02 11.04
CA ALA A 546 0.41 -8.11 10.32
C ALA A 546 0.56 -7.77 8.84
N GLU A 547 -0.47 -7.19 8.22
CA GLU A 547 -0.45 -6.75 6.82
C GLU A 547 0.62 -5.68 6.56
N GLY A 548 0.71 -4.66 7.41
CA GLY A 548 1.72 -3.61 7.29
C GLY A 548 3.16 -4.07 7.56
N MET A 549 3.35 -5.23 8.21
CA MET A 549 4.67 -5.76 8.58
C MET A 549 5.24 -6.77 7.58
N ARG A 550 4.49 -7.20 6.57
CA ARG A 550 4.90 -8.27 5.64
C ARG A 550 6.24 -8.02 4.93
N SER A 551 6.58 -6.77 4.64
CA SER A 551 7.86 -6.38 4.01
C SER A 551 8.98 -6.03 4.99
N SER A 552 8.66 -5.64 6.23
CA SER A 552 9.67 -5.21 7.21
C SER A 552 10.13 -6.33 8.14
N ASP A 553 9.18 -7.18 8.55
CA ASP A 553 9.40 -8.41 9.32
C ASP A 553 8.40 -9.50 8.90
N PRO A 554 8.71 -10.21 7.80
CA PRO A 554 7.88 -11.29 7.26
C PRO A 554 7.44 -12.35 8.27
N LYS A 555 8.36 -12.77 9.15
CA LYS A 555 8.11 -13.86 10.11
C LYS A 555 7.21 -13.42 11.24
N LEU A 556 7.41 -12.20 11.77
CA LEU A 556 6.51 -11.67 12.78
C LEU A 556 5.12 -11.42 12.21
N ALA A 557 5.01 -10.93 10.97
CA ALA A 557 3.73 -10.80 10.28
C ALA A 557 2.97 -12.13 10.21
N MET A 558 3.64 -13.23 9.81
CA MET A 558 3.06 -14.58 9.82
C MET A 558 2.54 -15.01 11.20
N ARG A 559 3.34 -14.77 12.26
CA ARG A 559 2.94 -15.09 13.65
C ARG A 559 1.72 -14.28 14.10
N LEU A 560 1.69 -12.99 13.76
CA LEU A 560 0.59 -12.09 14.09
C LEU A 560 -0.69 -12.46 13.33
N SER A 561 -0.60 -12.88 12.06
CA SER A 561 -1.75 -13.38 11.30
C SER A 561 -2.42 -14.58 11.97
N VAL A 562 -1.63 -15.58 12.38
CA VAL A 562 -2.17 -16.76 13.11
C VAL A 562 -2.74 -16.35 14.46
N ALA A 563 -2.08 -15.44 15.17
CA ALA A 563 -2.55 -14.93 16.45
C ALA A 563 -3.92 -14.23 16.31
N ALA A 564 -4.08 -13.35 15.31
CA ALA A 564 -5.33 -12.66 15.05
C ALA A 564 -6.48 -13.63 14.79
N TRP A 565 -6.26 -14.65 13.96
CA TRP A 565 -7.26 -15.67 13.66
C TRP A 565 -7.64 -16.53 14.88
N ARG A 566 -6.67 -16.96 15.70
CA ARG A 566 -6.95 -17.70 16.94
C ARG A 566 -7.60 -16.86 18.04
N LEU A 567 -7.56 -15.53 17.93
CA LEU A 567 -8.27 -14.62 18.83
C LEU A 567 -9.75 -14.52 18.48
N ALA A 568 -10.06 -14.31 17.20
CA ALA A 568 -11.43 -14.26 16.70
C ALA A 568 -11.50 -14.69 15.22
N GLU A 569 -12.41 -15.59 14.89
CA GLU A 569 -12.65 -16.04 13.52
C GLU A 569 -13.55 -15.04 12.78
N MET A 570 -12.93 -14.19 11.96
CA MET A 570 -13.60 -13.15 11.17
C MET A 570 -13.04 -13.08 9.74
N PRO A 571 -13.77 -12.53 8.75
CA PRO A 571 -13.28 -12.38 7.38
C PRO A 571 -11.90 -11.73 7.28
N GLU A 572 -11.63 -10.68 8.07
CA GLU A 572 -10.36 -9.94 8.07
C GLU A 572 -9.21 -10.78 8.64
N THR A 573 -9.47 -11.58 9.66
CA THR A 573 -8.44 -12.47 10.25
C THR A 573 -8.16 -13.68 9.36
N ARG A 574 -9.18 -14.18 8.65
CA ARG A 574 -9.03 -15.23 7.62
C ARG A 574 -8.22 -14.70 6.45
N ALA A 575 -8.49 -13.48 5.99
CA ALA A 575 -7.72 -12.77 4.99
C ALA A 575 -6.24 -12.61 5.42
N ALA A 576 -5.99 -12.27 6.69
CA ALA A 576 -4.63 -12.12 7.21
C ALA A 576 -3.83 -13.44 7.20
N VAL A 577 -4.45 -14.57 7.55
CA VAL A 577 -3.84 -15.91 7.50
C VAL A 577 -3.63 -16.36 6.06
N LEU A 578 -4.62 -16.18 5.17
CA LEU A 578 -4.45 -16.49 3.75
C LEU A 578 -3.30 -15.68 3.15
N GLY A 579 -3.29 -14.36 3.43
CA GLY A 579 -2.21 -13.46 3.05
C GLY A 579 -0.83 -13.91 3.55
N ALA A 580 -0.75 -14.53 4.74
CA ALA A 580 0.50 -15.06 5.28
C ALA A 580 0.99 -16.33 4.54
N VAL A 581 0.08 -17.13 4.00
CA VAL A 581 0.43 -18.29 3.16
C VAL A 581 0.87 -17.83 1.76
N THR A 582 0.26 -16.79 1.21
CA THR A 582 0.57 -16.27 -0.13
C THR A 582 1.71 -15.25 -0.14
N GLN A 583 2.11 -14.73 1.02
CA GLN A 583 3.23 -13.81 1.17
C GLN A 583 4.51 -14.40 0.58
N ARG A 584 5.07 -13.69 -0.40
CA ARG A 584 6.29 -14.07 -1.09
C ARG A 584 7.54 -13.79 -0.27
N GLU A 585 7.64 -12.63 0.39
CA GLU A 585 8.75 -12.37 1.31
C GLU A 585 8.70 -13.36 2.47
N GLN A 586 9.71 -14.22 2.59
CA GLN A 586 9.78 -15.26 3.61
C GLN A 586 10.66 -14.84 4.78
N ASP A 587 11.74 -14.13 4.51
CA ASP A 587 12.75 -13.79 5.51
C ASP A 587 13.55 -12.56 5.11
N VAL A 588 14.02 -11.83 6.13
CA VAL A 588 14.94 -10.70 5.98
C VAL A 588 16.13 -10.94 6.91
N LEU A 589 17.24 -11.41 6.36
CA LEU A 589 18.48 -11.53 7.11
C LEU A 589 19.15 -10.16 7.16
N ARG A 590 19.01 -9.47 8.29
CA ARG A 590 19.73 -8.21 8.55
C ARG A 590 21.17 -8.52 8.93
N ILE A 591 22.09 -8.05 8.09
CA ILE A 591 23.52 -8.14 8.33
C ILE A 591 23.90 -6.89 9.16
N PRO A 592 24.55 -7.04 10.31
CA PRO A 592 24.92 -5.89 11.14
C PRO A 592 25.74 -4.87 10.33
N VAL A 593 25.18 -3.68 10.11
CA VAL A 593 25.93 -2.56 9.53
C VAL A 593 26.76 -1.95 10.63
N VAL A 594 28.08 -2.05 10.50
CA VAL A 594 28.99 -1.21 11.29
C VAL A 594 29.49 -0.12 10.37
N ASP A 595 29.25 1.13 10.76
CA ASP A 595 29.59 2.34 10.02
C ASP A 595 30.99 2.27 9.37
N ARG A 596 31.05 2.62 8.08
CA ARG A 596 32.25 2.79 7.21
C ARG A 596 32.89 1.54 6.56
N ASP A 597 32.22 0.39 6.48
CA ASP A 597 32.84 -0.79 5.85
C ASP A 597 32.80 -0.77 4.31
N VAL A 598 33.97 -0.59 3.67
CA VAL A 598 34.24 -0.86 2.24
C VAL A 598 34.56 -2.36 2.05
N GLY A 599 33.89 -3.23 2.80
CA GLY A 599 34.09 -4.68 2.74
C GLY A 599 33.39 -5.29 1.54
N GLU A 600 34.03 -6.26 0.90
CA GLU A 600 33.43 -7.04 -0.18
C GLU A 600 32.34 -7.97 0.38
N ARG A 601 31.17 -7.95 -0.28
CA ARG A 601 29.98 -8.68 0.13
C ARG A 601 29.43 -9.46 -1.04
N HIS A 602 29.53 -10.78 -0.94
CA HIS A 602 29.25 -11.69 -2.04
C HIS A 602 28.07 -12.58 -1.71
N LEU A 603 27.00 -12.48 -2.51
CA LEU A 603 25.95 -13.49 -2.57
C LEU A 603 26.41 -14.58 -3.53
N THR A 604 26.42 -15.84 -3.09
CA THR A 604 26.76 -16.94 -4.01
C THR A 604 25.80 -16.96 -5.22
N PRO A 605 26.22 -17.40 -6.42
CA PRO A 605 25.38 -17.38 -7.63
C PRO A 605 24.02 -18.09 -7.50
N TYR A 606 23.95 -19.13 -6.66
CA TYR A 606 22.72 -19.88 -6.37
C TYR A 606 22.06 -19.46 -5.06
N GLY A 607 22.53 -18.38 -4.42
CA GLY A 607 21.92 -17.80 -3.24
C GLY A 607 21.91 -18.72 -2.02
N ARG A 608 22.82 -19.69 -1.93
CA ARG A 608 22.88 -20.66 -0.81
C ARG A 608 23.69 -20.16 0.37
N ALA A 609 24.68 -19.31 0.11
CA ALA A 609 25.48 -18.69 1.13
C ALA A 609 25.70 -17.20 0.84
N PHE A 610 26.00 -16.48 1.90
CA PHE A 610 26.48 -15.11 1.85
C PHE A 610 27.81 -15.01 2.59
N VAL A 611 28.79 -14.33 2.00
CA VAL A 611 30.10 -14.13 2.61
C VAL A 611 30.41 -12.64 2.64
N SER A 612 30.80 -12.15 3.82
CA SER A 612 31.24 -10.79 4.06
C SER A 612 32.71 -10.80 4.44
N VAL A 613 33.52 -10.01 3.73
CA VAL A 613 34.95 -9.87 3.94
C VAL A 613 35.23 -8.46 4.45
N GLU A 614 35.44 -8.32 5.77
CA GLU A 614 35.77 -7.05 6.43
C GLU A 614 37.30 -6.89 6.48
N ARG A 615 37.86 -6.18 5.49
CA ARG A 615 39.32 -5.97 5.37
C ARG A 615 39.89 -5.25 6.59
N ASP A 616 39.26 -4.15 7.02
CA ASP A 616 39.75 -3.29 8.12
C ASP A 616 39.79 -4.01 9.47
N ARG A 617 38.83 -4.89 9.73
CA ARG A 617 38.78 -5.69 10.97
C ARG A 617 39.48 -7.03 10.84
N ASN A 618 40.02 -7.34 9.65
CA ASN A 618 40.58 -8.64 9.33
C ASN A 618 39.62 -9.77 9.74
N ARG A 619 38.40 -9.75 9.22
CA ARG A 619 37.34 -10.70 9.59
C ARG A 619 36.60 -11.20 8.36
N ILE A 620 36.30 -12.50 8.34
CA ILE A 620 35.48 -13.13 7.31
C ILE A 620 34.30 -13.79 8.00
N GLU A 621 33.10 -13.39 7.60
CA GLU A 621 31.85 -13.94 8.09
C GLU A 621 31.10 -14.62 6.96
N SER A 622 30.49 -15.76 7.24
CA SER A 622 29.62 -16.43 6.28
C SER A 622 28.33 -16.91 6.94
N TRP A 623 27.26 -16.86 6.15
CA TRP A 623 25.92 -17.28 6.52
C TRP A 623 25.41 -18.31 5.52
N ASP A 624 24.85 -19.40 6.03
CA ASP A 624 24.01 -20.29 5.23
C ASP A 624 22.62 -19.67 5.09
N LEU A 625 22.18 -19.41 3.85
CA LEU A 625 20.90 -18.73 3.59
C LEU A 625 19.70 -19.69 3.54
N ARG A 626 19.94 -21.01 3.64
CA ARG A 626 18.88 -22.01 3.87
C ARG A 626 18.64 -22.22 5.36
N ASP A 627 19.66 -22.04 6.19
CA ASP A 627 19.57 -22.04 7.65
C ASP A 627 20.41 -20.91 8.24
N PRO A 628 19.83 -19.70 8.40
CA PRO A 628 20.56 -18.52 8.88
C PRO A 628 21.15 -18.65 10.28
N SER A 629 20.73 -19.65 11.07
CA SER A 629 21.35 -19.96 12.37
C SER A 629 22.78 -20.49 12.21
N ARG A 630 23.11 -21.06 11.05
CA ARG A 630 24.45 -21.54 10.69
C ARG A 630 25.28 -20.39 10.13
N ARG A 631 25.90 -19.65 11.04
CA ARG A 631 26.93 -18.67 10.72
C ARG A 631 28.32 -19.15 11.15
N SER A 632 29.34 -18.79 10.38
CA SER A 632 30.73 -18.91 10.80
C SER A 632 31.38 -17.53 10.76
N SER A 633 32.25 -17.26 11.73
CA SER A 633 32.98 -16.00 11.85
C SER A 633 34.41 -16.36 12.22
N HIS A 634 35.35 -16.01 11.35
CA HIS A 634 36.75 -16.33 11.50
C HIS A 634 37.61 -15.06 11.37
N PRO A 635 38.68 -14.93 12.17
CA PRO A 635 39.72 -13.95 11.87
C PRO A 635 40.27 -14.23 10.47
N GLY A 636 40.33 -13.18 9.64
CA GLY A 636 40.97 -13.23 8.33
C GLY A 636 42.48 -13.48 8.45
N PRO A 637 43.16 -13.80 7.33
CA PRO A 637 44.58 -14.14 7.31
C PRO A 637 45.56 -12.97 7.57
N GLY A 638 45.15 -11.92 8.27
CA GLY A 638 45.98 -10.80 8.68
C GLY A 638 46.38 -9.94 7.50
N ARG A 639 47.68 -9.68 7.34
CA ARG A 639 48.22 -8.86 6.23
C ARG A 639 47.88 -9.40 4.83
N LEU A 640 47.52 -10.68 4.72
CA LEU A 640 47.07 -11.27 3.45
C LEU A 640 45.69 -10.73 2.99
N MET A 641 44.94 -10.03 3.87
CA MET A 641 43.71 -9.33 3.51
C MET A 641 43.94 -7.93 2.91
N ASN A 642 45.20 -7.46 2.87
CA ASN A 642 45.54 -6.13 2.34
C ASN A 642 45.70 -6.13 0.81
N GLY A 643 45.72 -7.29 0.16
CA GLY A 643 45.56 -7.37 -1.29
C GLY A 643 44.08 -7.19 -1.67
N ASP A 644 43.80 -6.98 -2.95
CA ASP A 644 42.41 -7.05 -3.41
C ASP A 644 41.88 -8.49 -3.19
N ALA A 645 40.67 -8.61 -2.66
CA ALA A 645 39.98 -9.89 -2.67
C ALA A 645 39.35 -10.01 -4.06
N TYR A 646 39.55 -11.16 -4.72
CA TYR A 646 39.23 -11.27 -6.14
C TYR A 646 37.95 -12.06 -6.34
N GLN A 647 37.79 -13.19 -5.65
CA GLN A 647 36.63 -14.02 -5.94
C GLN A 647 36.30 -15.06 -4.87
N LEU A 648 35.01 -15.30 -4.73
CA LEU A 648 34.44 -16.40 -3.97
C LEU A 648 34.07 -17.55 -4.91
N SER A 649 34.39 -18.78 -4.53
CA SER A 649 33.89 -19.96 -5.26
C SER A 649 32.36 -20.01 -5.24
N PRO A 650 31.69 -20.56 -6.27
CA PRO A 650 30.22 -20.56 -6.34
C PRO A 650 29.52 -21.24 -5.16
N ASP A 651 30.19 -22.19 -4.49
CA ASP A 651 29.70 -22.87 -3.29
C ASP A 651 29.96 -22.09 -1.98
N GLY A 652 30.60 -20.93 -2.05
CA GLY A 652 30.95 -20.07 -0.93
C GLY A 652 32.04 -20.62 0.00
N ARG A 653 32.73 -21.71 -0.37
CA ARG A 653 33.67 -22.41 0.52
C ARG A 653 35.12 -21.93 0.38
N THR A 654 35.50 -21.45 -0.79
CA THR A 654 36.88 -21.03 -1.08
C THR A 654 36.89 -19.56 -1.47
N LEU A 655 37.58 -18.74 -0.70
CA LEU A 655 37.87 -17.34 -1.05
C LEU A 655 39.28 -17.27 -1.65
N VAL A 656 39.41 -16.59 -2.78
CA VAL A 656 40.67 -16.34 -3.46
C VAL A 656 41.16 -14.94 -3.13
N LEU A 657 42.32 -14.87 -2.49
CA LEU A 657 42.99 -13.62 -2.14
C LEU A 657 44.25 -13.49 -3.00
N ALA A 658 44.40 -12.42 -3.76
CA ALA A 658 45.66 -12.25 -4.48
C ALA A 658 46.74 -11.65 -3.59
N GLN A 659 47.96 -12.04 -3.93
CA GLN A 659 49.19 -11.59 -3.31
C GLN A 659 50.20 -11.26 -4.41
N PRO A 660 51.24 -10.47 -4.11
CA PRO A 660 52.30 -10.15 -5.07
C PRO A 660 52.96 -11.39 -5.71
N ASN A 661 52.93 -12.56 -5.06
CA ASN A 661 53.57 -13.80 -5.50
C ASN A 661 52.56 -14.91 -5.89
N GLY A 662 51.31 -14.56 -6.21
CA GLY A 662 50.27 -15.48 -6.66
C GLY A 662 48.99 -15.45 -5.81
N LEU A 663 48.17 -16.49 -5.94
CA LEU A 663 46.86 -16.58 -5.28
C LEU A 663 46.93 -17.42 -4.00
N VAL A 664 46.29 -16.95 -2.93
CA VAL A 664 46.06 -17.69 -1.69
C VAL A 664 44.62 -18.17 -1.66
N LEU A 665 44.45 -19.47 -1.43
CA LEU A 665 43.13 -20.10 -1.28
C LEU A 665 42.80 -20.18 0.20
N TRP A 666 41.70 -19.55 0.60
CA TRP A 666 41.20 -19.53 1.96
C TRP A 666 39.94 -20.38 2.08
N ASP A 667 39.93 -21.33 3.02
CA ASP A 667 38.74 -22.08 3.36
C ASP A 667 37.86 -21.26 4.31
N VAL A 668 36.71 -20.81 3.81
CA VAL A 668 35.78 -19.92 4.51
C VAL A 668 35.17 -20.60 5.73
N ARG A 669 34.91 -21.92 5.68
CA ARG A 669 34.31 -22.68 6.78
C ARG A 669 35.32 -23.12 7.82
N ALA A 670 36.53 -23.49 7.39
CA ALA A 670 37.58 -23.94 8.30
C ALA A 670 38.40 -22.77 8.87
N GLY A 671 38.26 -21.56 8.33
CA GLY A 671 38.97 -20.37 8.78
C GLY A 671 40.49 -20.50 8.64
N ARG A 672 40.97 -21.14 7.57
CA ARG A 672 42.41 -21.39 7.35
C ARG A 672 42.78 -21.38 5.88
N VAL A 673 44.06 -21.11 5.60
CA VAL A 673 44.62 -21.26 4.25
C VAL A 673 44.56 -22.72 3.84
N SER A 674 43.93 -23.01 2.70
CA SER A 674 43.78 -24.35 2.14
C SER A 674 44.83 -24.66 1.08
N GLY A 675 45.41 -23.64 0.42
CA GLY A 675 46.41 -23.80 -0.64
C GLY A 675 46.94 -22.47 -1.19
N ARG A 676 47.90 -22.56 -2.12
CA ARG A 676 48.44 -21.43 -2.89
C ARG A 676 48.63 -21.82 -4.35
N LEU A 677 48.42 -20.88 -5.27
CA LEU A 677 48.72 -21.00 -6.69
C LEU A 677 49.80 -19.98 -7.04
N ALA A 678 50.93 -20.42 -7.58
CA ALA A 678 52.01 -19.53 -8.01
C ALA A 678 51.68 -18.97 -9.40
N ILE A 679 51.33 -17.68 -9.46
CA ILE A 679 50.91 -16.97 -10.68
C ILE A 679 51.62 -15.62 -10.69
N ASP A 680 52.28 -15.30 -11.81
CA ASP A 680 53.08 -14.08 -11.98
C ASP A 680 52.34 -13.03 -12.81
N GLY A 681 52.00 -11.89 -12.20
CA GLY A 681 51.14 -10.87 -12.81
C GLY A 681 49.69 -11.32 -12.79
N LEU A 682 48.83 -10.57 -12.13
CA LEU A 682 47.42 -10.90 -11.99
C LEU A 682 46.61 -9.63 -12.12
N HIS A 683 45.65 -9.65 -13.03
CA HIS A 683 44.67 -8.60 -13.20
C HIS A 683 43.29 -9.03 -12.69
N ASP A 684 42.85 -10.25 -13.03
CA ASP A 684 41.52 -10.74 -12.66
C ASP A 684 41.45 -12.29 -12.61
N ALA A 685 40.40 -12.85 -12.01
CA ALA A 685 40.13 -14.30 -12.00
C ALA A 685 38.63 -14.60 -12.01
N VAL A 686 38.20 -15.67 -12.71
CA VAL A 686 36.81 -16.18 -12.75
C VAL A 686 36.70 -17.68 -12.48
N PHE A 687 35.79 -18.10 -11.60
CA PHE A 687 35.44 -19.51 -11.39
C PHE A 687 34.40 -20.01 -12.40
N SER A 688 34.49 -21.30 -12.78
CA SER A 688 33.36 -22.02 -13.37
C SER A 688 32.26 -22.23 -12.31
N SER A 689 30.99 -22.33 -12.72
CA SER A 689 29.86 -22.49 -11.80
C SER A 689 29.95 -23.74 -10.92
N ASP A 690 30.64 -24.79 -11.37
CA ASP A 690 30.92 -26.00 -10.58
C ASP A 690 32.10 -25.84 -9.58
N GLY A 691 32.81 -24.71 -9.59
CA GLY A 691 33.96 -24.39 -8.75
C GLY A 691 35.23 -25.18 -9.05
N ARG A 692 35.24 -26.03 -10.09
CA ARG A 692 36.37 -26.93 -10.39
C ARG A 692 37.43 -26.28 -11.27
N THR A 693 37.08 -25.23 -11.99
CA THR A 693 37.96 -24.53 -12.93
C THR A 693 38.07 -23.07 -12.52
N LEU A 694 39.28 -22.52 -12.57
CA LEU A 694 39.56 -21.10 -12.36
C LEU A 694 40.30 -20.57 -13.58
N ALA A 695 39.75 -19.56 -14.25
CA ALA A 695 40.45 -18.79 -15.26
C ALA A 695 41.08 -17.57 -14.61
N VAL A 696 42.33 -17.28 -14.97
CA VAL A 696 43.14 -16.25 -14.34
C VAL A 696 43.78 -15.39 -15.41
N GLU A 697 43.49 -14.11 -15.42
CA GLU A 697 44.11 -13.15 -16.32
C GLU A 697 45.49 -12.75 -15.79
N ARG A 698 46.52 -13.25 -16.48
CA ARG A 698 47.92 -13.05 -16.11
C ARG A 698 48.48 -11.71 -16.61
N SER A 699 48.05 -11.33 -17.80
CA SER A 699 48.36 -10.06 -18.47
C SER A 699 47.21 -9.74 -19.42
N GLU A 700 47.15 -8.52 -19.96
CA GLU A 700 46.09 -8.02 -20.88
C GLU A 700 45.70 -8.97 -22.04
N ARG A 701 46.53 -9.99 -22.32
CA ARG A 701 46.36 -10.92 -23.44
C ARG A 701 46.48 -12.39 -23.05
N THR A 702 46.84 -12.71 -21.82
CA THR A 702 47.12 -14.08 -21.41
C THR A 702 46.18 -14.50 -20.30
N VAL A 703 45.34 -15.50 -20.58
CA VAL A 703 44.47 -16.13 -19.59
C VAL A 703 44.96 -17.56 -19.33
N GLU A 704 45.25 -17.88 -18.07
CA GLU A 704 45.61 -19.22 -17.63
C GLU A 704 44.41 -19.94 -17.02
N ILE A 705 44.21 -21.21 -17.38
CA ILE A 705 43.12 -22.04 -16.85
C ILE A 705 43.70 -23.04 -15.87
N TRP A 706 43.11 -23.10 -14.68
CA TRP A 706 43.56 -23.91 -13.55
C TRP A 706 42.48 -24.92 -13.14
N ASP A 707 42.88 -26.17 -12.92
CA ASP A 707 42.06 -27.19 -12.27
C ASP A 707 42.22 -27.02 -10.76
N MET A 708 41.15 -26.66 -10.08
CA MET A 708 41.14 -26.37 -8.64
C MET A 708 41.14 -27.62 -7.76
N THR A 709 40.75 -28.77 -8.33
CA THR A 709 40.83 -30.06 -7.63
C THR A 709 42.28 -30.52 -7.53
N ARG A 710 43.03 -30.39 -8.64
CA ARG A 710 44.44 -30.79 -8.73
C ARG A 710 45.43 -29.64 -8.47
N ARG A 711 44.93 -28.41 -8.39
CA ARG A 711 45.68 -27.16 -8.21
C ARG A 711 46.82 -26.99 -9.21
N ARG A 712 46.53 -27.25 -10.48
CA ARG A 712 47.51 -27.15 -11.56
C ARG A 712 46.92 -26.46 -12.78
N ARG A 713 47.77 -25.75 -13.51
CA ARG A 713 47.42 -25.17 -14.81
C ARG A 713 47.13 -26.28 -15.82
N VAL A 714 45.98 -26.20 -16.49
CA VAL A 714 45.52 -27.15 -17.51
C VAL A 714 45.54 -26.56 -18.92
N ALA A 715 45.39 -25.24 -19.06
CA ALA A 715 45.49 -24.56 -20.34
C ALA A 715 46.00 -23.11 -20.20
N GLN A 716 46.40 -22.53 -21.32
CA GLN A 716 46.76 -21.11 -21.45
C GLN A 716 46.21 -20.62 -22.79
N ILE A 717 45.50 -19.50 -22.77
CA ILE A 717 44.97 -18.81 -23.94
C ILE A 717 45.74 -17.52 -24.10
N VAL A 718 46.17 -17.24 -25.33
CA VAL A 718 46.86 -16.00 -25.70
C VAL A 718 46.04 -15.33 -26.79
N ALA A 719 45.55 -14.11 -26.51
CA ALA A 719 44.82 -13.31 -27.47
C ALA A 719 45.75 -12.84 -28.62
N PRO A 720 45.27 -12.77 -29.89
CA PRO A 720 45.98 -12.23 -31.04
C PRO A 720 46.41 -10.78 -30.88
N GLN A 721 47.31 -10.32 -31.76
CA GLN A 721 47.78 -8.92 -31.72
C GLN A 721 46.65 -7.93 -32.07
N GLY A 722 46.47 -6.91 -31.24
CA GLY A 722 45.43 -5.88 -31.36
C GLY A 722 44.23 -6.08 -30.43
N GLU A 723 44.03 -7.29 -29.90
CA GLU A 723 42.99 -7.60 -28.92
C GLU A 723 43.62 -7.58 -27.51
N LYS A 724 43.28 -6.58 -26.70
CA LYS A 724 43.76 -6.35 -25.32
C LYS A 724 42.65 -5.69 -24.49
N ASP A 725 42.87 -5.55 -23.18
CA ASP A 725 41.98 -4.82 -22.25
C ASP A 725 40.55 -5.41 -22.23
N TRP A 726 40.43 -6.65 -21.74
CA TRP A 726 39.13 -7.32 -21.57
C TRP A 726 38.37 -6.74 -20.38
N GLU A 727 37.10 -6.43 -20.57
CA GLU A 727 36.24 -5.86 -19.51
C GLU A 727 35.53 -6.94 -18.69
N ALA A 728 35.29 -8.12 -19.28
CA ALA A 728 34.67 -9.25 -18.60
C ALA A 728 35.19 -10.60 -19.11
N MET A 729 35.36 -11.54 -18.16
CA MET A 729 35.77 -12.93 -18.41
C MET A 729 34.77 -13.89 -17.76
N ILE A 730 34.18 -14.81 -18.53
CA ILE A 730 33.14 -15.73 -18.03
C ILE A 730 33.41 -17.16 -18.49
N LEU A 731 33.39 -18.12 -17.55
CA LEU A 731 33.47 -19.54 -17.84
C LEU A 731 32.09 -20.17 -18.01
N SER A 732 31.96 -21.13 -18.93
CA SER A 732 30.81 -22.03 -18.98
C SER A 732 30.68 -22.81 -17.65
N PRO A 733 29.48 -23.21 -17.22
CA PRO A 733 29.27 -23.93 -15.96
C PRO A 733 30.18 -25.14 -15.75
N GLU A 734 30.43 -25.91 -16.82
CA GLU A 734 31.30 -27.09 -16.80
C GLU A 734 32.80 -26.80 -17.01
N GLY A 735 33.20 -25.53 -17.13
CA GLY A 735 34.58 -25.12 -17.34
C GLY A 735 35.19 -25.59 -18.68
N ARG A 736 34.38 -25.74 -19.75
CA ARG A 736 34.85 -26.15 -21.08
C ARG A 736 34.97 -25.01 -22.08
N ARG A 737 34.27 -23.90 -21.85
CA ARG A 737 34.32 -22.71 -22.71
C ARG A 737 34.62 -21.46 -21.89
N LEU A 738 35.30 -20.50 -22.51
CA LEU A 738 35.64 -19.21 -21.95
C LEU A 738 35.14 -18.10 -22.89
N ALA A 739 34.33 -17.19 -22.38
CA ALA A 739 33.95 -15.96 -23.05
C ALA A 739 34.84 -14.80 -22.57
N LEU A 740 35.28 -13.97 -23.52
CA LEU A 740 36.01 -12.72 -23.29
C LEU A 740 35.26 -11.58 -23.99
N CYS A 741 34.89 -10.55 -23.24
CA CYS A 741 34.15 -9.38 -23.71
C CYS A 741 34.98 -8.10 -23.50
N SER A 742 34.85 -7.15 -24.42
CA SER A 742 35.47 -5.81 -24.36
C SER A 742 34.59 -4.86 -25.16
N SER A 743 34.43 -3.61 -24.73
CA SER A 743 33.69 -2.58 -25.47
C SER A 743 34.25 -2.34 -26.88
N GLU A 744 35.57 -2.47 -27.04
CA GLU A 744 36.30 -2.23 -28.29
C GLU A 744 36.35 -3.46 -29.21
N ASN A 745 36.15 -4.66 -28.67
CA ASN A 745 36.29 -5.92 -29.41
C ASN A 745 35.00 -6.76 -29.39
N PRO A 746 34.61 -7.38 -30.52
CA PRO A 746 33.48 -8.31 -30.53
C PRO A 746 33.70 -9.47 -29.55
N LEU A 747 32.61 -9.92 -28.89
CA LEU A 747 32.63 -11.08 -27.98
C LEU A 747 33.41 -12.26 -28.60
N ARG A 748 34.28 -12.88 -27.79
CA ARG A 748 35.05 -14.05 -28.19
C ARG A 748 34.76 -15.22 -27.28
N ILE A 749 34.42 -16.37 -27.87
CA ILE A 749 34.25 -17.62 -27.15
C ILE A 749 35.33 -18.60 -27.57
N TRP A 750 36.02 -19.19 -26.60
CA TRP A 750 37.06 -20.20 -26.77
C TRP A 750 36.60 -21.54 -26.24
N ASP A 751 36.85 -22.60 -27.00
CA ASP A 751 36.75 -23.97 -26.51
C ASP A 751 38.09 -24.36 -25.86
N LEU A 752 38.06 -24.70 -24.57
CA LEU A 752 39.25 -24.93 -23.75
C LEU A 752 39.94 -26.27 -24.04
N ALA A 753 39.20 -27.25 -24.57
CA ALA A 753 39.74 -28.56 -24.93
C ALA A 753 40.57 -28.48 -26.21
N SER A 754 40.02 -27.87 -27.26
CA SER A 754 40.65 -27.68 -28.56
C SER A 754 41.56 -26.44 -28.63
N ARG A 755 41.40 -25.50 -27.69
CA ARG A 755 42.07 -24.19 -27.65
C ARG A 755 41.83 -23.37 -28.91
N LYS A 756 40.65 -23.53 -29.51
CA LYS A 756 40.24 -22.81 -30.72
C LYS A 756 39.07 -21.89 -30.42
N ARG A 757 38.95 -20.85 -31.24
CA ARG A 757 37.81 -19.93 -31.23
C ARG A 757 36.58 -20.65 -31.78
N VAL A 758 35.46 -20.48 -31.10
CA VAL A 758 34.14 -20.86 -31.61
C VAL A 758 33.69 -19.74 -32.56
N ALA A 759 33.28 -20.11 -33.77
CA ALA A 759 32.71 -19.14 -34.71
C ALA A 759 31.34 -18.69 -34.19
N LEU A 760 31.16 -17.37 -34.04
CA LEU A 760 29.89 -16.81 -33.59
C LEU A 760 28.97 -16.53 -34.80
N PRO A 761 27.70 -16.96 -34.73
CA PRO A 761 26.78 -16.88 -35.87
C PRO A 761 26.40 -15.46 -36.30
N TRP A 762 26.51 -14.45 -35.44
CA TRP A 762 26.24 -13.05 -35.78
C TRP A 762 27.42 -12.30 -36.43
N GLY A 763 28.47 -13.02 -36.88
CA GLY A 763 29.43 -12.51 -37.86
C GLY A 763 30.38 -11.41 -37.38
N GLY A 764 30.73 -11.35 -36.09
CA GLY A 764 31.78 -10.46 -35.60
C GLY A 764 31.41 -8.97 -35.54
N LYS A 765 30.12 -8.62 -35.46
CA LYS A 765 29.68 -7.25 -35.13
C LYS A 765 30.27 -6.80 -33.78
N PRO A 766 30.70 -5.53 -33.64
CA PRO A 766 31.29 -5.00 -32.41
C PRO A 766 30.33 -5.09 -31.22
N ALA A 767 30.88 -5.20 -30.00
CA ALA A 767 30.16 -5.36 -28.75
C ALA A 767 29.29 -4.15 -28.35
N SER A 768 29.18 -3.10 -29.17
CA SER A 768 28.35 -1.92 -28.87
C SER A 768 26.83 -2.21 -28.76
N GLN A 769 26.39 -3.46 -28.96
CA GLN A 769 25.02 -3.95 -28.72
C GLN A 769 24.93 -4.98 -27.57
N VAL A 770 26.05 -5.37 -26.97
CA VAL A 770 26.13 -6.29 -25.81
C VAL A 770 26.87 -5.55 -24.71
N PHE A 771 26.17 -5.18 -23.63
CA PHE A 771 26.85 -4.59 -22.47
C PHE A 771 27.85 -5.61 -21.89
N CYS A 772 29.14 -5.25 -21.85
CA CYS A 772 30.21 -6.13 -21.39
C CYS A 772 30.38 -6.12 -19.86
N GLY A 773 29.30 -6.34 -19.12
CA GLY A 773 29.36 -6.61 -17.68
C GLY A 773 29.25 -8.11 -17.37
N GLU A 774 29.89 -8.57 -16.29
CA GLU A 774 29.76 -9.95 -15.79
C GLU A 774 28.30 -10.36 -15.50
N ARG A 775 27.39 -9.39 -15.41
CA ARG A 775 25.97 -9.58 -15.05
C ARG A 775 25.02 -9.47 -16.24
N ASP A 776 25.54 -9.12 -17.42
CA ASP A 776 24.74 -8.85 -18.62
C ASP A 776 24.71 -10.05 -19.59
N PHE A 777 25.56 -11.05 -19.32
CA PHE A 777 25.81 -12.21 -20.16
C PHE A 777 26.03 -13.47 -19.32
N GLU A 778 25.46 -14.62 -19.71
CA GLU A 778 25.67 -15.89 -19.00
C GLU A 778 25.63 -17.10 -19.97
N PHE A 779 26.40 -18.14 -19.67
CA PHE A 779 26.28 -19.44 -20.34
C PHE A 779 25.18 -20.28 -19.69
N LEU A 780 24.29 -20.86 -20.49
CA LEU A 780 23.34 -21.84 -20.00
C LEU A 780 24.05 -23.16 -19.60
N PRO A 781 23.45 -23.96 -18.71
CA PRO A 781 23.97 -25.26 -18.33
C PRO A 781 24.31 -26.13 -19.53
N GLY A 782 25.54 -26.66 -19.56
CA GLY A 782 26.10 -27.43 -20.67
C GLY A 782 26.91 -26.59 -21.68
N GLY A 783 27.00 -25.27 -21.51
CA GLY A 783 27.89 -24.36 -22.25
C GLY A 783 27.61 -24.23 -23.74
N ARG A 784 26.51 -24.85 -24.22
CA ARG A 784 26.10 -24.85 -25.62
C ARG A 784 25.34 -23.58 -26.00
N THR A 785 24.62 -22.99 -25.05
CA THR A 785 23.79 -21.80 -25.28
C THR A 785 24.31 -20.64 -24.45
N VAL A 786 24.22 -19.45 -25.03
CA VAL A 786 24.62 -18.18 -24.43
C VAL A 786 23.41 -17.25 -24.37
N ALA A 787 23.22 -16.57 -23.25
CA ALA A 787 22.20 -15.55 -23.07
C ALA A 787 22.82 -14.18 -22.77
N PHE A 788 22.24 -13.11 -23.32
CA PHE A 788 22.66 -11.75 -23.02
C PHE A 788 21.53 -10.73 -23.12
N ILE A 789 21.65 -9.62 -22.38
CA ILE A 789 20.71 -8.50 -22.42
C ILE A 789 21.05 -7.54 -23.56
N ASN A 790 20.02 -7.10 -24.29
CA ASN A 790 20.06 -5.94 -25.16
C ASN A 790 18.83 -5.06 -24.89
N GLY A 791 19.00 -3.99 -24.11
CA GLY A 791 17.89 -3.13 -23.70
C GLY A 791 16.87 -3.91 -22.86
N ARG A 792 15.70 -4.20 -23.44
CA ARG A 792 14.62 -4.96 -22.78
C ARG A 792 14.55 -6.44 -23.19
N ASP A 793 15.38 -6.83 -24.13
CA ASP A 793 15.35 -8.14 -24.75
C ASP A 793 16.49 -9.02 -24.22
N ILE A 794 16.21 -10.30 -24.01
CA ILE A 794 17.20 -11.33 -23.70
C ILE A 794 17.35 -12.21 -24.92
N HIS A 795 18.50 -12.07 -25.59
CA HIS A 795 18.88 -12.87 -26.73
C HIS A 795 19.49 -14.18 -26.24
N ARG A 796 19.13 -15.31 -26.89
CA ARG A 796 19.65 -16.63 -26.56
C ARG A 796 20.15 -17.31 -27.82
N TRP A 797 21.38 -17.79 -27.83
CA TRP A 797 22.02 -18.31 -29.03
C TRP A 797 22.65 -19.67 -28.79
N ASP A 798 22.33 -20.61 -29.68
CA ASP A 798 22.93 -21.94 -29.70
C ASP A 798 24.25 -21.89 -30.49
N LEU A 799 25.36 -22.15 -29.80
CA LEU A 799 26.71 -22.02 -30.33
C LEU A 799 27.12 -23.16 -31.27
N GLU A 800 26.35 -24.25 -31.35
CA GLU A 800 26.65 -25.38 -32.25
C GLU A 800 25.90 -25.24 -33.58
N SER A 801 24.61 -24.95 -33.53
CA SER A 801 23.76 -24.75 -34.70
C SER A 801 23.89 -23.35 -35.30
N GLY A 802 24.38 -22.38 -34.51
CA GLY A 802 24.44 -20.98 -34.91
C GLY A 802 23.07 -20.30 -34.97
N ARG A 803 22.00 -20.95 -34.48
CA ARG A 803 20.65 -20.40 -34.49
C ARG A 803 20.38 -19.57 -33.24
N GLU A 804 19.69 -18.46 -33.43
CA GLU A 804 19.06 -17.72 -32.35
C GLU A 804 17.81 -18.48 -31.88
N LEU A 805 17.72 -18.72 -30.57
CA LEU A 805 16.54 -19.28 -29.91
C LEU A 805 15.50 -18.19 -29.71
N PRO A 806 14.22 -18.52 -29.46
CA PRO A 806 13.16 -17.52 -29.31
C PRO A 806 13.53 -16.41 -28.31
N LEU A 807 13.33 -15.17 -28.74
CA LEU A 807 13.62 -13.96 -27.97
C LEU A 807 12.74 -13.88 -26.73
N ILE A 808 13.30 -13.45 -25.60
CA ILE A 808 12.52 -13.10 -24.41
C ILE A 808 12.48 -11.58 -24.33
N THR A 809 11.28 -10.99 -24.37
CA THR A 809 11.11 -9.54 -24.32
C THR A 809 10.45 -9.13 -23.01
N ALA A 810 11.13 -8.28 -22.24
CA ALA A 810 10.56 -7.60 -21.09
C ALA A 810 9.86 -6.29 -21.52
N GLN A 811 9.05 -5.73 -20.63
CA GLN A 811 8.39 -4.45 -20.87
C GLN A 811 9.26 -3.26 -20.54
N GLN A 812 10.22 -3.44 -19.65
CA GLN A 812 11.21 -2.44 -19.26
C GLN A 812 12.61 -2.92 -19.62
N ALA A 813 13.55 -1.98 -19.71
CA ALA A 813 14.95 -2.32 -19.88
C ALA A 813 15.45 -3.17 -18.72
N LEU A 814 16.32 -4.14 -19.02
CA LEU A 814 16.91 -5.07 -18.07
C LEU A 814 18.32 -4.62 -17.69
N MET A 815 18.74 -4.96 -16.47
CA MET A 815 20.02 -4.54 -15.89
C MET A 815 20.93 -5.71 -15.53
N SER A 816 20.38 -6.87 -15.15
CA SER A 816 21.23 -8.03 -14.81
C SER A 816 20.49 -9.35 -14.95
N LEU A 817 21.22 -10.43 -15.28
CA LEU A 817 20.73 -11.79 -15.49
C LEU A 817 21.28 -12.78 -14.47
N ARG A 818 20.44 -13.77 -14.13
CA ARG A 818 20.83 -14.99 -13.40
C ARG A 818 20.07 -16.20 -13.92
N LEU A 819 20.77 -17.28 -14.16
CA LEU A 819 20.17 -18.58 -14.47
C LEU A 819 19.91 -19.43 -13.23
N SER A 820 18.89 -20.28 -13.31
CA SER A 820 18.72 -21.36 -12.34
C SER A 820 19.74 -22.48 -12.59
N GLU A 821 20.16 -23.16 -11.52
CA GLU A 821 21.12 -24.27 -11.59
C GLU A 821 20.66 -25.40 -12.54
N ASP A 822 19.35 -25.63 -12.68
CA ASP A 822 18.78 -26.63 -13.58
C ASP A 822 18.66 -26.18 -15.05
N GLY A 823 18.96 -24.92 -15.35
CA GLY A 823 18.91 -24.35 -16.71
C GLY A 823 17.52 -24.24 -17.29
N LYS A 824 16.46 -24.29 -16.46
CA LYS A 824 15.07 -24.18 -16.90
C LYS A 824 14.51 -22.77 -16.75
N PHE A 825 15.13 -21.94 -15.92
CA PHE A 825 14.67 -20.59 -15.65
C PHE A 825 15.78 -19.56 -15.85
N ILE A 826 15.36 -18.36 -16.24
CA ILE A 826 16.19 -17.17 -16.26
C ILE A 826 15.50 -16.07 -15.48
N ALA A 827 16.24 -15.41 -14.60
CA ALA A 827 15.78 -14.28 -13.83
C ALA A 827 16.50 -13.01 -14.27
N ALA A 828 15.80 -11.89 -14.23
CA ALA A 828 16.37 -10.59 -14.53
C ALA A 828 15.84 -9.50 -13.60
N SER A 829 16.64 -8.45 -13.41
CA SER A 829 16.20 -7.20 -12.78
C SER A 829 16.00 -6.10 -13.84
N THR A 830 15.08 -5.17 -13.62
CA THR A 830 14.90 -4.01 -14.51
C THR A 830 15.83 -2.85 -14.16
N VAL A 831 16.04 -1.93 -15.11
CA VAL A 831 16.73 -0.64 -14.92
C VAL A 831 15.94 0.21 -13.91
N ASP A 832 16.65 0.96 -13.05
CA ASP A 832 16.07 1.76 -11.95
C ASP A 832 15.24 0.96 -10.92
N SER A 833 15.61 -0.31 -10.73
CA SER A 833 15.11 -1.23 -9.69
C SER A 833 13.61 -1.56 -9.69
N GLY A 834 12.88 -1.28 -10.77
CA GLY A 834 11.42 -1.42 -10.79
C GLY A 834 10.85 -2.82 -10.48
N GLU A 835 11.50 -3.92 -10.89
CA GLU A 835 11.00 -5.29 -10.70
C GLU A 835 12.10 -6.37 -10.71
N LEU A 836 11.83 -7.51 -10.05
CA LEU A 836 12.49 -8.81 -10.29
C LEU A 836 11.56 -9.71 -11.11
N LEU A 837 12.10 -10.26 -12.19
CA LEU A 837 11.38 -11.06 -13.18
C LEU A 837 12.00 -12.46 -13.29
N LEU A 838 11.16 -13.48 -13.50
CA LEU A 838 11.59 -14.87 -13.77
C LEU A 838 10.82 -15.41 -14.97
N TRP A 839 11.50 -15.98 -15.95
CA TRP A 839 10.92 -16.67 -17.10
C TRP A 839 11.29 -18.15 -17.09
N ARG A 840 10.40 -18.95 -17.67
CA ARG A 840 10.68 -20.35 -17.99
C ARG A 840 11.22 -20.43 -19.41
N LEU A 841 12.30 -21.17 -19.63
CA LEU A 841 13.02 -21.14 -20.90
C LEU A 841 12.32 -21.94 -22.02
N ASP A 842 11.46 -22.90 -21.66
CA ASP A 842 10.60 -23.67 -22.58
C ASP A 842 9.30 -22.93 -22.95
N SER A 843 8.90 -21.91 -22.18
CA SER A 843 7.81 -20.97 -22.51
C SER A 843 8.22 -19.52 -22.21
N PRO A 844 9.05 -18.92 -23.08
CA PRO A 844 9.72 -17.63 -22.83
C PRO A 844 8.83 -16.39 -23.01
N HIS A 845 7.58 -16.54 -23.45
CA HIS A 845 6.75 -15.43 -23.92
C HIS A 845 6.41 -14.41 -22.84
N SER A 846 6.34 -14.82 -21.58
CA SER A 846 6.02 -13.94 -20.46
C SER A 846 6.64 -14.45 -19.16
N PRO A 847 6.93 -13.57 -18.19
CA PRO A 847 7.51 -13.99 -16.93
C PRO A 847 6.47 -14.76 -16.11
N VAL A 848 6.92 -15.84 -15.49
CA VAL A 848 6.17 -16.67 -14.55
C VAL A 848 6.21 -16.10 -13.12
N LEU A 849 7.13 -15.17 -12.84
CA LEU A 849 7.16 -14.37 -11.63
C LEU A 849 7.50 -12.93 -11.98
N ARG A 850 6.70 -12.00 -11.47
CA ARG A 850 7.02 -10.59 -11.33
C ARG A 850 6.95 -10.19 -9.87
N HIS A 851 7.93 -9.44 -9.40
CA HIS A 851 7.95 -8.89 -8.05
C HIS A 851 8.43 -7.45 -8.11
N ALA A 852 7.50 -6.51 -7.92
CA ALA A 852 7.81 -5.09 -7.85
C ALA A 852 8.59 -4.79 -6.56
N LEU A 853 9.61 -3.96 -6.70
CA LEU A 853 10.45 -3.53 -5.60
C LEU A 853 10.09 -2.08 -5.25
N VAL A 854 9.48 -1.88 -4.08
CA VAL A 854 9.03 -0.56 -3.65
C VAL A 854 10.09 0.05 -2.74
N ASN A 855 10.72 1.15 -3.18
CA ASN A 855 11.79 1.85 -2.46
C ASN A 855 12.98 0.94 -2.09
N GLN A 856 13.29 -0.04 -2.94
CA GLN A 856 14.40 -0.98 -2.75
C GLN A 856 15.18 -1.10 -4.05
N ASP A 857 16.50 -0.96 -4.00
CA ASP A 857 17.35 -1.31 -5.16
C ASP A 857 18.02 -2.67 -4.96
N VAL A 858 18.22 -3.37 -6.08
CA VAL A 858 18.89 -4.68 -6.12
C VAL A 858 20.35 -4.48 -6.41
N ALA A 859 21.19 -4.81 -5.43
CA ALA A 859 22.63 -4.81 -5.62
C ALA A 859 23.15 -6.14 -6.18
N ASP A 860 22.51 -7.25 -5.85
CA ASP A 860 22.75 -8.58 -6.44
C ASP A 860 21.57 -9.50 -6.11
N PHE A 861 21.36 -10.53 -6.92
CA PHE A 861 20.32 -11.53 -6.71
C PHE A 861 20.74 -12.91 -7.22
N ALA A 862 20.04 -13.93 -6.78
CA ALA A 862 20.31 -15.33 -7.10
C ALA A 862 19.03 -16.18 -7.03
N VAL A 863 18.99 -17.24 -7.83
CA VAL A 863 17.85 -18.17 -7.90
C VAL A 863 18.25 -19.53 -7.34
N ASP A 864 17.63 -19.92 -6.24
CA ASP A 864 17.74 -21.24 -5.61
C ASP A 864 16.47 -22.05 -5.90
N ILE A 865 16.41 -22.64 -7.10
CA ILE A 865 15.20 -23.34 -7.55
C ILE A 865 14.86 -24.57 -6.69
N GLU A 866 15.89 -25.25 -6.16
CA GLU A 866 15.73 -26.42 -5.28
C GLU A 866 15.08 -26.03 -3.94
N ALA A 867 15.43 -24.86 -3.39
CA ALA A 867 14.77 -24.32 -2.21
C ALA A 867 13.47 -23.55 -2.54
N GLY A 868 13.11 -23.43 -3.82
CA GLY A 868 11.97 -22.63 -4.27
C GLY A 868 12.09 -21.16 -3.86
N ALA A 869 13.31 -20.60 -3.90
CA ALA A 869 13.59 -19.25 -3.40
C ALA A 869 14.38 -18.41 -4.40
N LEU A 870 14.03 -17.12 -4.50
CA LEU A 870 14.85 -16.08 -5.12
C LEU A 870 15.34 -15.16 -4.02
N ARG A 871 16.66 -14.98 -3.92
CA ARG A 871 17.26 -14.13 -2.88
C ARG A 871 17.90 -12.92 -3.51
N PHE A 872 17.71 -11.76 -2.89
CA PHE A 872 18.34 -10.53 -3.36
C PHE A 872 18.89 -9.73 -2.19
N ARG A 873 19.94 -8.97 -2.48
CA ARG A 873 20.59 -8.07 -1.54
C ARG A 873 20.23 -6.63 -1.92
N SER A 874 19.81 -5.86 -0.92
CA SER A 874 19.58 -4.43 -1.12
C SER A 874 20.90 -3.65 -1.25
N SER A 875 20.91 -2.61 -2.07
CA SER A 875 21.98 -1.61 -2.18
C SER A 875 22.03 -0.68 -0.96
N SER A 876 20.85 -0.26 -0.47
CA SER A 876 20.66 0.76 0.56
C SER A 876 20.59 0.17 1.97
N GLU A 877 20.08 -1.06 2.11
CA GLU A 877 20.05 -1.81 3.36
C GLU A 877 21.06 -2.97 3.32
N ALA A 878 21.81 -3.19 4.40
CA ALA A 878 22.57 -4.43 4.54
C ALA A 878 21.66 -5.59 4.96
N ALA A 879 20.74 -5.95 4.07
CA ALA A 879 19.82 -7.05 4.28
C ALA A 879 19.76 -7.95 3.05
N ILE A 880 19.61 -9.25 3.29
CA ILE A 880 19.30 -10.24 2.27
C ILE A 880 17.86 -10.65 2.46
N ARG A 881 17.08 -10.45 1.41
CA ARG A 881 15.65 -10.76 1.36
C ARG A 881 15.48 -12.07 0.59
N SER A 882 14.62 -12.94 1.12
CA SER A 882 14.27 -14.21 0.49
C SER A 882 12.83 -14.19 0.02
N LEU A 883 12.61 -14.36 -1.27
CA LEU A 883 11.31 -14.47 -1.92
C LEU A 883 10.99 -15.93 -2.21
N SER A 884 9.78 -16.36 -1.88
CA SER A 884 9.26 -17.66 -2.31
C SER A 884 8.89 -17.62 -3.78
N LEU A 885 9.38 -18.59 -4.54
CA LEU A 885 8.92 -18.88 -5.90
C LEU A 885 7.59 -19.65 -5.91
N GLY A 886 7.17 -20.19 -4.76
CA GLY A 886 5.91 -20.89 -4.60
C GLY A 886 5.71 -22.01 -5.65
N PRO A 887 4.53 -22.13 -6.25
CA PRO A 887 4.25 -23.20 -7.20
C PRO A 887 5.00 -23.08 -8.53
N VAL A 888 5.56 -21.90 -8.86
CA VAL A 888 6.31 -21.67 -10.11
C VAL A 888 7.55 -22.58 -10.22
N ALA A 889 8.21 -22.83 -9.09
CA ALA A 889 9.39 -23.70 -9.02
C ALA A 889 9.06 -25.21 -9.03
N THR A 890 7.77 -25.58 -9.11
CA THR A 890 7.37 -26.99 -9.03
C THR A 890 7.53 -27.71 -10.37
N SER A 891 7.64 -29.05 -10.30
CA SER A 891 7.72 -29.92 -11.47
C SER A 891 6.37 -30.17 -12.17
N GLN A 892 5.31 -29.42 -11.82
CA GLN A 892 3.96 -29.64 -12.39
C GLN A 892 3.84 -29.18 -13.85
N TRP A 893 4.76 -28.33 -14.30
CA TRP A 893 4.79 -27.81 -15.67
C TRP A 893 5.10 -28.90 -16.71
N ARG A 894 4.27 -28.98 -17.75
CA ARG A 894 4.39 -29.87 -18.90
C ARG A 894 4.76 -29.06 -20.14
N THR A 895 5.75 -29.54 -20.88
CA THR A 895 6.18 -28.93 -22.15
C THR A 895 5.12 -29.10 -23.24
N GLU A 896 4.38 -30.21 -23.24
CA GLU A 896 3.19 -30.38 -24.08
C GLU A 896 2.03 -29.57 -23.49
N ARG A 897 1.43 -28.71 -24.33
CA ARG A 897 0.30 -27.84 -23.98
C ARG A 897 -1.02 -28.57 -24.30
N ASP A 898 -1.93 -28.59 -23.33
CA ASP A 898 -3.31 -29.06 -23.58
C ASP A 898 -4.08 -28.02 -24.41
N THR A 899 -5.01 -28.46 -25.27
CA THR A 899 -5.81 -27.53 -26.08
C THR A 899 -6.91 -26.86 -25.27
N THR A 900 -7.53 -27.61 -24.35
CA THR A 900 -8.50 -27.07 -23.40
C THR A 900 -8.59 -27.95 -22.15
N GLN A 901 -8.97 -27.31 -21.04
CA GLN A 901 -9.16 -27.97 -19.75
C GLN A 901 -10.42 -27.43 -19.07
N LYS A 902 -11.22 -28.31 -18.48
CA LYS A 902 -12.41 -27.94 -17.69
C LYS A 902 -12.59 -28.83 -16.48
N LEU A 903 -12.91 -28.20 -15.36
CA LEU A 903 -13.30 -28.85 -14.11
C LEU A 903 -14.84 -28.96 -14.03
N THR A 904 -15.31 -30.01 -13.36
CA THR A 904 -16.69 -30.07 -12.86
C THR A 904 -16.92 -29.02 -11.79
N LEU A 905 -18.18 -28.63 -11.56
CA LEU A 905 -18.55 -27.59 -10.59
C LEU A 905 -18.09 -27.93 -9.16
N ASP A 906 -18.08 -29.21 -8.81
CA ASP A 906 -17.62 -29.76 -7.52
C ASP A 906 -16.11 -30.06 -7.46
N GLY A 907 -15.39 -29.76 -8.55
CA GLY A 907 -13.97 -29.99 -8.68
C GLY A 907 -13.54 -31.45 -8.62
N GLN A 908 -14.43 -32.44 -8.77
CA GLN A 908 -14.08 -33.87 -8.69
C GLN A 908 -13.42 -34.41 -9.96
N THR A 909 -13.74 -33.86 -11.12
CA THR A 909 -13.22 -34.34 -12.41
C THR A 909 -12.65 -33.20 -13.22
N LEU A 910 -11.41 -33.37 -13.68
CA LEU A 910 -10.75 -32.53 -14.66
C LEU A 910 -10.76 -33.25 -16.01
N THR A 911 -11.24 -32.56 -17.05
CA THR A 911 -11.00 -32.97 -18.43
C THR A 911 -9.79 -32.24 -18.97
N SER A 912 -8.87 -32.98 -19.58
CA SER A 912 -7.75 -32.46 -20.37
C SER A 912 -7.88 -32.97 -21.81
N LEU A 913 -7.97 -32.07 -22.77
CA LEU A 913 -7.91 -32.43 -24.19
C LEU A 913 -6.45 -32.29 -24.66
N THR A 914 -5.84 -33.42 -24.99
CA THR A 914 -4.42 -33.51 -25.37
C THR A 914 -4.30 -34.00 -26.81
N THR A 915 -3.56 -33.28 -27.64
CA THR A 915 -3.22 -33.73 -28.99
C THR A 915 -1.84 -34.41 -28.94
N LYS A 916 -1.81 -35.74 -28.89
CA LYS A 916 -0.54 -36.51 -28.84
C LYS A 916 -0.13 -37.03 -30.21
N GLY A 917 0.55 -36.18 -30.98
CA GLY A 917 1.28 -36.56 -32.20
C GLY A 917 0.59 -37.62 -33.08
N THR A 918 1.35 -38.60 -33.57
CA THR A 918 0.89 -39.66 -34.50
C THR A 918 -0.15 -40.64 -33.94
N LEU A 919 -0.52 -40.54 -32.65
CA LEU A 919 -1.46 -41.44 -31.97
C LEU A 919 -2.91 -40.91 -31.91
N GLY A 920 -3.17 -39.75 -32.52
CA GLY A 920 -4.49 -39.15 -32.61
C GLY A 920 -4.89 -38.36 -31.36
N ASN A 921 -5.94 -37.56 -31.51
CA ASN A 921 -6.41 -36.66 -30.46
C ASN A 921 -7.15 -37.43 -29.35
N GLN A 922 -6.80 -37.15 -28.10
CA GLN A 922 -7.28 -37.87 -26.93
C GLN A 922 -7.86 -36.93 -25.89
N ILE A 923 -8.92 -37.40 -25.22
CA ILE A 923 -9.51 -36.75 -24.07
C ILE A 923 -9.18 -37.56 -22.85
N GLY A 924 -8.41 -36.95 -21.96
CA GLY A 924 -8.16 -37.44 -20.62
C GLY A 924 -9.23 -36.94 -19.67
N LEU A 925 -9.88 -37.84 -18.93
CA LEU A 925 -10.59 -37.50 -17.70
C LEU A 925 -9.72 -37.93 -16.52
N LEU A 926 -9.43 -36.98 -15.63
CA LEU A 926 -8.68 -37.16 -14.40
C LEU A 926 -9.59 -36.89 -13.21
N GLU A 927 -9.75 -37.87 -12.32
CA GLU A 927 -10.40 -37.63 -11.02
C GLU A 927 -9.43 -36.86 -10.11
N THR A 928 -9.85 -35.74 -9.53
CA THR A 928 -8.95 -34.85 -8.76
C THR A 928 -8.41 -35.49 -7.47
N GLY A 929 -9.16 -36.45 -6.90
CA GLY A 929 -8.75 -37.26 -5.75
C GLY A 929 -8.08 -38.59 -6.08
N SER A 930 -7.98 -38.99 -7.35
CA SER A 930 -7.46 -40.30 -7.74
C SER A 930 -6.56 -40.21 -8.98
N ARG A 931 -5.45 -40.95 -9.04
CA ARG A 931 -4.61 -40.99 -10.25
C ARG A 931 -5.28 -41.75 -11.41
N LYS A 932 -6.57 -42.07 -11.33
CA LYS A 932 -7.28 -42.77 -12.41
C LYS A 932 -7.51 -41.79 -13.55
N SER A 933 -6.88 -42.07 -14.67
CA SER A 933 -7.12 -41.40 -15.93
C SER A 933 -7.93 -42.31 -16.84
N MET A 934 -8.99 -41.79 -17.47
CA MET A 934 -9.64 -42.44 -18.60
C MET A 934 -9.28 -41.69 -19.88
N VAL A 935 -9.05 -42.44 -20.96
CA VAL A 935 -8.83 -41.88 -22.29
C VAL A 935 -10.01 -42.20 -23.20
N ALA A 936 -10.63 -41.17 -23.75
CA ALA A 936 -11.62 -41.26 -24.81
C ALA A 936 -11.06 -40.69 -26.12
N THR A 937 -11.49 -41.22 -27.26
CA THR A 937 -11.12 -40.72 -28.59
C THR A 937 -12.27 -39.91 -29.20
N GLY A 938 -11.92 -38.85 -29.94
CA GLY A 938 -12.89 -37.95 -30.58
C GLY A 938 -12.30 -37.21 -31.78
N GLU A 939 -13.19 -36.68 -32.62
CA GLU A 939 -12.78 -35.70 -33.65
C GLU A 939 -12.45 -34.38 -32.96
N MET A 940 -11.23 -33.92 -33.12
CA MET A 940 -10.66 -32.71 -32.53
C MET A 940 -9.71 -32.07 -33.56
N CYS A 941 -9.22 -30.87 -33.29
CA CYS A 941 -8.32 -30.15 -34.18
C CYS A 941 -7.10 -30.97 -34.65
N PRO A 942 -6.85 -31.11 -35.97
CA PRO A 942 -5.60 -31.68 -36.46
C PRO A 942 -4.43 -30.75 -36.09
N GLN A 943 -3.29 -31.30 -35.65
CA GLN A 943 -2.11 -30.47 -35.38
C GLN A 943 -1.63 -29.78 -36.66
N ASN A 944 -1.48 -28.45 -36.63
CA ASN A 944 -0.60 -27.76 -37.56
C ASN A 944 0.84 -28.21 -37.23
N LEU A 945 1.37 -29.16 -38.01
CA LEU A 945 2.80 -29.47 -38.06
C LEU A 945 3.50 -28.27 -38.72
N GLY A 946 3.77 -27.20 -37.97
CA GLY A 946 4.24 -25.95 -38.57
C GLY A 946 4.89 -24.95 -37.61
N GLU A 947 5.70 -25.40 -36.65
CA GLU A 947 6.62 -24.50 -35.94
C GLU A 947 8.11 -24.79 -36.20
N ASP A 948 8.42 -25.66 -37.17
CA ASP A 948 9.80 -26.12 -37.40
C ASP A 948 10.28 -26.06 -38.87
N GLN A 949 9.78 -25.11 -39.68
CA GLN A 949 10.40 -24.80 -40.99
C GLN A 949 11.00 -23.38 -41.05
N PRO A 950 12.27 -23.24 -41.50
CA PRO A 950 12.93 -21.95 -41.63
C PRO A 950 12.30 -21.12 -42.76
N ALA A 951 12.06 -19.85 -42.48
CA ALA A 951 11.38 -18.88 -43.33
C ALA A 951 12.23 -18.37 -44.51
N GLU A 952 12.74 -19.24 -45.39
CA GLU A 952 13.60 -18.78 -46.50
C GLU A 952 13.07 -18.97 -47.93
N THR A 953 11.99 -19.69 -48.22
CA THR A 953 11.57 -19.86 -49.64
C THR A 953 10.06 -20.01 -49.92
N ALA A 954 9.18 -19.28 -49.24
CA ALA A 954 7.75 -19.23 -49.62
C ALA A 954 7.31 -17.79 -49.92
N GLU A 955 6.82 -17.55 -51.14
CA GLU A 955 6.15 -16.31 -51.52
C GLU A 955 4.98 -15.99 -50.57
N PRO A 956 4.68 -14.71 -50.30
CA PRO A 956 3.63 -14.31 -49.37
C PRO A 956 2.25 -14.46 -50.01
N ALA A 957 1.77 -15.69 -50.13
CA ALA A 957 0.39 -15.99 -50.51
C ALA A 957 -0.16 -17.14 -49.65
N GLN A 958 -1.06 -16.79 -48.73
CA GLN A 958 -2.07 -17.68 -48.15
C GLN A 958 -1.55 -18.98 -47.48
N GLN A 959 -0.79 -18.84 -46.39
CA GLN A 959 -0.78 -19.84 -45.32
C GLN A 959 -1.02 -19.16 -43.98
N SER A 960 -2.24 -18.64 -43.80
CA SER A 960 -2.82 -18.58 -42.46
C SER A 960 -3.06 -20.02 -42.03
N ALA A 961 -2.12 -20.61 -41.28
CA ALA A 961 -2.39 -21.81 -40.50
C ALA A 961 -3.59 -21.49 -39.60
N GLY A 962 -4.79 -21.95 -40.00
CA GLY A 962 -6.03 -21.61 -39.31
C GLY A 962 -5.93 -22.04 -37.85
N ILE A 963 -6.13 -21.10 -36.94
CA ILE A 963 -6.30 -21.39 -35.52
C ILE A 963 -7.58 -22.24 -35.44
N CYS A 964 -7.45 -23.44 -34.88
CA CYS A 964 -8.54 -24.40 -34.75
C CYS A 964 -8.99 -24.43 -33.28
N TYR A 965 -10.30 -24.41 -33.02
CA TYR A 965 -10.87 -24.25 -31.69
C TYR A 965 -11.55 -25.54 -31.19
N ASP A 966 -10.97 -26.16 -30.15
CA ASP A 966 -11.59 -27.27 -29.41
C ASP A 966 -12.29 -26.74 -28.15
N ALA A 967 -13.44 -27.31 -27.81
CA ALA A 967 -14.15 -26.97 -26.59
C ALA A 967 -14.67 -28.20 -25.85
N ALA A 968 -14.80 -28.04 -24.54
CA ALA A 968 -15.43 -29.00 -23.65
C ALA A 968 -16.27 -28.28 -22.60
N VAL A 969 -17.41 -28.86 -22.22
CA VAL A 969 -18.29 -28.34 -21.17
C VAL A 969 -18.96 -29.49 -20.43
N PHE A 970 -19.04 -29.36 -19.10
CA PHE A 970 -19.75 -30.31 -18.24
C PHE A 970 -21.19 -29.85 -17.98
N SER A 971 -22.08 -30.81 -17.73
CA SER A 971 -23.32 -30.52 -17.01
C SER A 971 -23.02 -30.16 -15.55
N ALA A 972 -23.91 -29.39 -14.91
CA ALA A 972 -23.71 -28.94 -13.53
C ALA A 972 -23.55 -30.12 -12.54
N ASP A 973 -24.23 -31.24 -12.81
CA ASP A 973 -24.10 -32.49 -12.04
C ASP A 973 -22.82 -33.30 -12.33
N GLY A 974 -21.99 -32.87 -13.28
CA GLY A 974 -20.75 -33.53 -13.68
C GLY A 974 -20.92 -34.88 -14.40
N ARG A 975 -22.17 -35.33 -14.67
CA ARG A 975 -22.43 -36.66 -15.24
C ARG A 975 -22.30 -36.70 -16.76
N ARG A 976 -22.47 -35.55 -17.42
CA ARG A 976 -22.35 -35.40 -18.87
C ARG A 976 -21.22 -34.45 -19.21
N ILE A 977 -20.52 -34.76 -20.29
CA ILE A 977 -19.59 -33.84 -20.94
C ILE A 977 -19.89 -33.77 -22.43
N ALA A 978 -19.95 -32.56 -22.96
CA ALA A 978 -19.95 -32.31 -24.39
C ALA A 978 -18.56 -31.81 -24.77
N TYR A 979 -17.97 -32.38 -25.80
CA TYR A 979 -16.68 -31.95 -26.30
C TYR A 979 -16.61 -32.06 -27.82
N GLY A 980 -15.77 -31.26 -28.45
CA GLY A 980 -15.52 -31.36 -29.88
C GLY A 980 -14.94 -30.10 -30.46
N ASN A 981 -15.11 -29.95 -31.77
CA ASN A 981 -14.45 -28.92 -32.57
C ASN A 981 -15.47 -27.86 -33.00
N MET A 982 -15.21 -26.61 -32.62
CA MET A 982 -16.10 -25.46 -32.86
C MET A 982 -16.13 -25.01 -34.32
N ASP A 983 -15.05 -25.25 -35.08
CA ASP A 983 -14.96 -24.91 -36.51
C ASP A 983 -15.84 -25.81 -37.39
N SER A 984 -15.90 -27.09 -37.04
CA SER A 984 -16.72 -28.10 -37.71
C SER A 984 -18.13 -28.20 -37.13
N GLY A 985 -18.36 -27.63 -35.93
CA GLY A 985 -19.59 -27.75 -35.17
C GLY A 985 -19.96 -29.20 -34.82
N ARG A 986 -18.94 -30.03 -34.59
CA ARG A 986 -19.06 -31.46 -34.27
C ARG A 986 -18.79 -31.67 -32.79
N PHE A 987 -19.79 -32.17 -32.07
CA PHE A 987 -19.68 -32.40 -30.63
C PHE A 987 -20.11 -33.82 -30.25
N SER A 988 -19.25 -34.52 -29.52
CA SER A 988 -19.55 -35.79 -28.89
C SER A 988 -20.07 -35.58 -27.48
N ILE A 989 -21.14 -36.28 -27.13
CA ILE A 989 -21.71 -36.27 -25.78
C ILE A 989 -21.35 -37.57 -25.08
N TRP A 990 -20.74 -37.45 -23.92
CA TRP A 990 -20.27 -38.56 -23.12
C TRP A 990 -20.96 -38.62 -21.76
N ASP A 991 -21.09 -39.85 -21.29
CA ASP A 991 -21.42 -40.17 -19.91
C ASP A 991 -20.13 -40.43 -19.15
N VAL A 992 -19.87 -39.62 -18.12
CA VAL A 992 -18.62 -39.65 -17.36
C VAL A 992 -18.55 -40.92 -16.50
N GLU A 993 -19.66 -41.28 -15.87
CA GLU A 993 -19.76 -42.45 -14.98
C GLU A 993 -19.80 -43.75 -15.78
N ALA A 994 -20.61 -43.81 -16.84
CA ALA A 994 -20.72 -44.98 -17.70
C ALA A 994 -19.56 -45.10 -18.70
N ARG A 995 -18.66 -44.11 -18.75
CA ARG A 995 -17.40 -44.13 -19.51
C ARG A 995 -17.60 -44.45 -21.00
N ARG A 996 -18.66 -43.88 -21.59
CA ARG A 996 -18.99 -44.12 -22.99
C ARG A 996 -19.67 -42.92 -23.64
N ARG A 997 -19.48 -42.80 -24.95
CA ARG A 997 -20.25 -41.87 -25.78
C ARG A 997 -21.72 -42.29 -25.80
N ILE A 998 -22.62 -41.34 -25.54
CA ILE A 998 -24.06 -41.55 -25.54
C ILE A 998 -24.78 -40.85 -26.69
N SER A 999 -24.22 -39.76 -27.23
CA SER A 999 -24.81 -39.04 -28.36
C SER A 999 -23.76 -38.26 -29.16
N TYR A 1000 -24.18 -37.69 -30.28
CA TYR A 1000 -23.36 -36.89 -31.18
C TYR A 1000 -24.22 -35.79 -31.80
N VAL A 1001 -23.69 -34.57 -31.86
CA VAL A 1001 -24.34 -33.38 -32.41
C VAL A 1001 -23.50 -32.83 -33.56
N GLN A 1002 -24.17 -32.53 -34.66
CA GLN A 1002 -23.60 -31.86 -35.83
C GLN A 1002 -24.48 -30.65 -36.17
N THR A 1003 -23.91 -29.46 -36.14
CA THR A 1003 -24.61 -28.25 -36.60
C THR A 1003 -24.72 -28.27 -38.12
N THR A 1004 -25.83 -27.78 -38.67
CA THR A 1004 -26.29 -28.09 -40.04
C THR A 1004 -25.76 -27.16 -41.15
N HIS A 1005 -24.72 -26.35 -40.93
CA HIS A 1005 -24.28 -25.35 -41.91
C HIS A 1005 -22.77 -25.33 -42.11
N THR A 1006 -22.32 -25.13 -43.35
CA THR A 1006 -20.94 -24.76 -43.69
C THR A 1006 -20.81 -23.23 -43.69
N ASN A 1007 -19.70 -22.69 -43.20
CA ASN A 1007 -19.43 -21.25 -43.15
C ASN A 1007 -19.39 -20.68 -44.59
N PRO A 1008 -20.39 -19.90 -45.06
CA PRO A 1008 -20.48 -19.50 -46.47
C PRO A 1008 -19.47 -18.41 -46.87
N HIS A 1009 -18.87 -17.71 -45.89
CA HIS A 1009 -18.17 -16.45 -46.14
C HIS A 1009 -16.67 -16.46 -45.86
N GLY A 1010 -16.08 -17.57 -45.39
CA GLY A 1010 -14.64 -17.63 -45.15
C GLY A 1010 -14.13 -16.55 -44.19
N THR A 1011 -15.00 -16.01 -43.32
CA THR A 1011 -14.59 -15.20 -42.18
C THR A 1011 -13.83 -16.14 -41.24
N GLY A 1012 -12.57 -15.85 -40.92
CA GLY A 1012 -11.65 -16.77 -40.25
C GLY A 1012 -11.94 -17.09 -38.78
N GLY A 1013 -13.20 -17.30 -38.40
CA GLY A 1013 -13.65 -17.67 -37.04
C GLY A 1013 -14.47 -18.97 -37.00
N PRO A 1014 -14.74 -19.53 -35.80
CA PRO A 1014 -15.39 -20.82 -35.63
C PRO A 1014 -16.88 -20.79 -36.02
N LEU A 1015 -17.43 -21.94 -36.44
CA LEU A 1015 -18.84 -22.08 -36.81
C LEU A 1015 -19.78 -21.91 -35.61
N VAL A 1016 -19.33 -22.37 -34.44
CA VAL A 1016 -19.99 -22.22 -33.14
C VAL A 1016 -19.16 -21.29 -32.28
N GLN A 1017 -19.79 -20.26 -31.69
CA GLN A 1017 -19.12 -19.27 -30.83
C GLN A 1017 -18.97 -19.75 -29.39
N ASP A 1018 -19.98 -20.44 -28.85
CA ASP A 1018 -19.93 -21.06 -27.53
C ASP A 1018 -20.96 -22.20 -27.42
N LEU A 1019 -20.77 -23.06 -26.42
CA LEU A 1019 -21.67 -24.17 -26.08
C LEU A 1019 -21.85 -24.32 -24.56
N ALA A 1020 -23.06 -24.73 -24.17
CA ALA A 1020 -23.38 -25.02 -22.77
C ALA A 1020 -24.31 -26.23 -22.64
N LEU A 1021 -24.19 -26.97 -21.53
CA LEU A 1021 -25.13 -28.04 -21.17
C LEU A 1021 -26.11 -27.55 -20.12
N SER A 1022 -27.37 -28.00 -20.20
CA SER A 1022 -28.33 -27.78 -19.12
C SER A 1022 -27.84 -28.42 -17.82
N ALA A 1023 -28.34 -27.96 -16.67
CA ALA A 1023 -27.90 -28.44 -15.36
C ALA A 1023 -28.01 -29.98 -15.20
N ASN A 1024 -29.04 -30.59 -15.79
CA ASN A 1024 -29.28 -32.03 -15.84
C ASN A 1024 -28.60 -32.77 -17.02
N GLY A 1025 -27.87 -32.06 -17.87
CA GLY A 1025 -27.21 -32.59 -19.06
C GLY A 1025 -28.14 -33.18 -20.12
N HIS A 1026 -29.42 -32.80 -20.12
CA HIS A 1026 -30.43 -33.27 -21.09
C HIS A 1026 -30.54 -32.39 -22.32
N HIS A 1027 -30.05 -31.15 -22.27
CA HIS A 1027 -30.04 -30.24 -23.40
C HIS A 1027 -28.63 -29.71 -23.66
N LEU A 1028 -28.26 -29.59 -24.93
CA LEU A 1028 -27.08 -28.86 -25.38
C LEU A 1028 -27.54 -27.58 -26.07
N TYR A 1029 -26.94 -26.46 -25.66
CA TYR A 1029 -27.13 -25.13 -26.22
C TYR A 1029 -25.87 -24.77 -27.02
N THR A 1030 -26.05 -24.21 -28.22
CA THR A 1030 -24.93 -23.73 -29.05
C THR A 1030 -25.29 -22.41 -29.71
N ILE A 1031 -24.43 -21.39 -29.63
CA ILE A 1031 -24.57 -20.14 -30.41
C ILE A 1031 -23.79 -20.28 -31.70
N ARG A 1032 -24.45 -20.03 -32.83
CA ARG A 1032 -23.84 -20.06 -34.16
C ARG A 1032 -23.25 -18.71 -34.55
N SER A 1033 -22.09 -18.75 -35.22
CA SER A 1033 -21.45 -17.59 -35.83
C SER A 1033 -22.06 -17.25 -37.21
N ASP A 1034 -23.35 -16.94 -37.26
CA ASP A 1034 -24.02 -16.45 -38.48
C ASP A 1034 -24.50 -15.01 -38.32
N ASP A 1035 -24.88 -14.35 -39.43
CA ASP A 1035 -25.34 -12.95 -39.45
C ASP A 1035 -26.46 -12.63 -38.45
N LYS A 1036 -27.20 -13.66 -38.01
CA LYS A 1036 -28.32 -13.55 -37.08
C LYS A 1036 -28.02 -14.03 -35.65
N ALA A 1037 -26.81 -14.50 -35.36
CA ALA A 1037 -26.42 -15.08 -34.07
C ALA A 1037 -27.49 -16.06 -33.52
N THR A 1038 -27.61 -17.22 -34.16
CA THR A 1038 -28.67 -18.19 -33.86
C THR A 1038 -28.30 -19.10 -32.69
N LEU A 1039 -29.12 -19.12 -31.64
CA LEU A 1039 -29.07 -20.13 -30.57
C LEU A 1039 -29.80 -21.40 -30.99
N GLU A 1040 -29.13 -22.55 -30.98
CA GLU A 1040 -29.71 -23.86 -31.22
C GLU A 1040 -29.84 -24.67 -29.92
N ILE A 1041 -30.98 -25.33 -29.75
CA ILE A 1041 -31.25 -26.19 -28.59
C ILE A 1041 -31.41 -27.64 -29.06
N TRP A 1042 -30.65 -28.55 -28.46
CA TRP A 1042 -30.60 -29.96 -28.80
C TRP A 1042 -31.01 -30.82 -27.61
N ASP A 1043 -31.98 -31.71 -27.79
CA ASP A 1043 -32.39 -32.70 -26.79
C ASP A 1043 -31.51 -33.95 -26.86
N LEU A 1044 -30.94 -34.32 -25.72
CA LEU A 1044 -29.98 -35.41 -25.52
C LEU A 1044 -30.57 -36.61 -24.76
N ARG A 1045 -31.86 -36.58 -24.39
CA ARG A 1045 -32.47 -37.62 -23.53
C ARG A 1045 -32.50 -39.00 -24.18
N LYS A 1046 -32.56 -39.07 -25.51
CA LYS A 1046 -32.50 -40.33 -26.27
C LYS A 1046 -31.07 -40.63 -26.70
N PRO A 1047 -30.42 -41.69 -26.17
CA PRO A 1047 -29.08 -42.08 -26.59
C PRO A 1047 -29.02 -42.35 -28.10
N GLY A 1048 -27.96 -41.86 -28.75
CA GLY A 1048 -27.69 -42.03 -30.18
C GLY A 1048 -28.51 -41.13 -31.10
N HIS A 1049 -29.45 -40.34 -30.58
CA HIS A 1049 -30.31 -39.47 -31.39
C HIS A 1049 -30.47 -38.10 -30.74
N ALA A 1050 -29.48 -37.23 -30.92
CA ALA A 1050 -29.64 -35.81 -30.59
C ALA A 1050 -30.61 -35.16 -31.57
N ARG A 1051 -31.68 -34.56 -31.05
CA ARG A 1051 -32.70 -33.89 -31.86
C ARG A 1051 -32.71 -32.39 -31.58
N LYS A 1052 -32.57 -31.59 -32.62
CA LYS A 1052 -32.77 -30.14 -32.53
C LYS A 1052 -34.24 -29.85 -32.22
N THR A 1053 -34.50 -29.21 -31.08
CA THR A 1053 -35.84 -28.87 -30.60
C THR A 1053 -36.23 -27.43 -30.91
N ALA A 1054 -35.27 -26.51 -30.92
CA ALA A 1054 -35.50 -25.10 -31.21
C ALA A 1054 -34.31 -24.42 -31.92
N ALA A 1055 -34.60 -23.32 -32.61
CA ALA A 1055 -33.61 -22.38 -33.15
C ALA A 1055 -34.14 -20.95 -32.95
N ILE A 1056 -33.42 -20.15 -32.18
CA ILE A 1056 -33.82 -18.79 -31.82
C ILE A 1056 -32.82 -17.83 -32.47
N ALA A 1057 -33.29 -16.96 -33.37
CA ALA A 1057 -32.45 -16.00 -34.08
C ALA A 1057 -32.50 -14.62 -33.40
N GLY A 1058 -31.45 -13.82 -33.59
CA GLY A 1058 -31.35 -12.46 -33.05
C GLY A 1058 -30.93 -12.40 -31.58
N VAL A 1059 -30.28 -13.46 -31.08
CA VAL A 1059 -29.72 -13.48 -29.73
C VAL A 1059 -28.44 -12.65 -29.72
N ARG A 1060 -28.30 -11.75 -28.74
CA ARG A 1060 -27.12 -10.91 -28.57
C ARG A 1060 -26.10 -11.61 -27.68
N GLY A 1061 -24.82 -11.37 -27.93
CA GLY A 1061 -23.72 -11.95 -27.17
C GLY A 1061 -23.25 -13.30 -27.73
N ASP A 1062 -22.11 -13.73 -27.23
CA ASP A 1062 -21.30 -14.85 -27.70
C ASP A 1062 -21.10 -15.94 -26.64
N LEU A 1063 -21.17 -15.61 -25.34
CA LEU A 1063 -21.06 -16.58 -24.24
C LEU A 1063 -22.43 -17.02 -23.70
N LEU A 1064 -22.49 -18.24 -23.19
CA LEU A 1064 -23.68 -18.88 -22.62
C LEU A 1064 -23.50 -19.26 -21.16
N ALA A 1065 -24.42 -18.82 -20.29
CA ALA A 1065 -24.51 -19.27 -18.91
C ALA A 1065 -25.90 -19.84 -18.60
N PRO A 1066 -26.07 -21.17 -18.57
CA PRO A 1066 -27.33 -21.79 -18.19
C PRO A 1066 -27.54 -21.63 -16.70
N ARG A 1067 -28.76 -21.28 -16.32
CA ARG A 1067 -29.15 -21.19 -14.92
C ARG A 1067 -29.37 -22.60 -14.35
N HIS A 1068 -29.00 -22.81 -13.09
CA HIS A 1068 -28.97 -24.16 -12.51
C HIS A 1068 -30.31 -24.62 -11.92
N ASP A 1069 -31.17 -23.69 -11.51
CA ASP A 1069 -32.47 -23.91 -10.86
C ASP A 1069 -33.67 -23.80 -11.81
N THR A 1070 -33.55 -23.07 -12.91
CA THR A 1070 -34.62 -22.82 -13.89
C THR A 1070 -34.22 -23.25 -15.31
N ALA A 1071 -35.19 -23.31 -16.22
CA ALA A 1071 -34.94 -23.55 -17.65
C ALA A 1071 -34.52 -22.27 -18.40
N GLU A 1072 -33.80 -21.37 -17.72
CA GLU A 1072 -33.35 -20.09 -18.26
C GLU A 1072 -31.86 -20.14 -18.63
N LEU A 1073 -31.50 -19.35 -19.63
CA LEU A 1073 -30.14 -19.20 -20.17
C LEU A 1073 -29.84 -17.72 -20.31
N VAL A 1074 -28.66 -17.28 -19.90
CA VAL A 1074 -28.23 -15.88 -20.04
C VAL A 1074 -27.03 -15.79 -20.97
N THR A 1075 -26.99 -14.73 -21.78
CA THR A 1075 -25.86 -14.45 -22.68
C THR A 1075 -24.94 -13.33 -22.18
N SER A 1076 -23.73 -13.22 -22.74
CA SER A 1076 -22.79 -12.12 -22.43
C SER A 1076 -23.36 -10.71 -22.69
N ALA A 1077 -24.33 -10.56 -23.59
CA ALA A 1077 -25.00 -9.28 -23.83
C ALA A 1077 -26.19 -9.02 -22.88
N GLY A 1078 -26.51 -9.96 -21.99
CA GLY A 1078 -27.60 -9.87 -21.03
C GLY A 1078 -28.97 -10.36 -21.54
N ASP A 1079 -29.04 -11.07 -22.66
CA ASP A 1079 -30.33 -11.65 -23.07
C ASP A 1079 -30.70 -12.81 -22.13
N ILE A 1080 -31.88 -12.75 -21.53
CA ILE A 1080 -32.45 -13.84 -20.73
C ILE A 1080 -33.37 -14.65 -21.64
N ILE A 1081 -33.08 -15.94 -21.78
CA ILE A 1081 -33.74 -16.83 -22.73
C ILE A 1081 -34.40 -17.96 -21.95
N ASP A 1082 -35.73 -18.05 -22.06
CA ASP A 1082 -36.47 -19.22 -21.59
C ASP A 1082 -36.35 -20.32 -22.65
N THR A 1083 -35.69 -21.41 -22.27
CA THR A 1083 -35.33 -22.49 -23.19
C THR A 1083 -36.50 -23.43 -23.52
N GLU A 1084 -37.60 -23.37 -22.78
CA GLU A 1084 -38.83 -24.14 -23.06
C GLU A 1084 -39.78 -23.36 -23.95
N SER A 1085 -40.01 -22.08 -23.65
CA SER A 1085 -40.93 -21.23 -24.43
C SER A 1085 -40.27 -20.55 -25.64
N GLY A 1086 -38.93 -20.46 -25.66
CA GLY A 1086 -38.17 -19.75 -26.67
C GLY A 1086 -38.26 -18.23 -26.58
N ARG A 1087 -38.78 -17.71 -25.46
CA ARG A 1087 -38.93 -16.27 -25.23
C ARG A 1087 -37.57 -15.65 -24.89
N VAL A 1088 -37.23 -14.57 -25.59
CA VAL A 1088 -36.01 -13.77 -25.34
C VAL A 1088 -36.42 -12.46 -24.68
N GLU A 1089 -35.85 -12.18 -23.51
CA GLU A 1089 -36.00 -10.93 -22.78
C GLU A 1089 -34.65 -10.20 -22.74
N PRO A 1090 -34.45 -9.16 -23.57
CA PRO A 1090 -33.18 -8.45 -23.60
C PRO A 1090 -32.99 -7.60 -22.33
N ARG A 1091 -31.85 -7.79 -21.65
CA ARG A 1091 -31.33 -6.88 -20.62
C ARG A 1091 -29.98 -6.32 -21.08
N THR A 1092 -29.50 -5.30 -20.39
CA THR A 1092 -28.18 -4.72 -20.63
C THR A 1092 -27.33 -5.02 -19.42
N LEU A 1093 -26.24 -5.75 -19.61
CA LEU A 1093 -25.14 -5.82 -18.65
C LEU A 1093 -24.22 -4.61 -18.92
N ASP A 1094 -23.60 -4.07 -17.88
CA ASP A 1094 -22.78 -2.86 -17.97
C ASP A 1094 -21.53 -3.03 -18.88
N ASP A 1095 -21.11 -4.27 -19.17
CA ASP A 1095 -19.90 -4.59 -19.95
C ASP A 1095 -20.21 -5.19 -21.32
N SER A 1096 -19.65 -4.60 -22.40
CA SER A 1096 -19.76 -5.11 -23.77
C SER A 1096 -18.78 -6.24 -24.11
N ASP A 1097 -17.82 -6.52 -23.21
CA ASP A 1097 -16.63 -7.34 -23.51
C ASP A 1097 -16.43 -8.44 -22.43
N ALA A 1098 -17.50 -9.18 -22.10
CA ALA A 1098 -17.43 -10.27 -21.13
C ALA A 1098 -16.60 -11.46 -21.66
N GLN A 1099 -15.71 -12.01 -20.84
CA GLN A 1099 -14.89 -13.19 -21.13
C GLN A 1099 -15.25 -14.41 -20.29
N ALA A 1100 -15.88 -14.20 -19.13
CA ALA A 1100 -16.33 -15.28 -18.26
C ALA A 1100 -17.73 -14.94 -17.72
N LEU A 1101 -18.64 -15.92 -17.75
CA LEU A 1101 -20.02 -15.77 -17.29
C LEU A 1101 -20.43 -17.03 -16.51
N LEU A 1102 -20.88 -16.88 -15.27
CA LEU A 1102 -21.21 -18.02 -14.41
C LEU A 1102 -22.33 -17.70 -13.40
N PHE A 1103 -23.31 -18.59 -13.30
CA PHE A 1103 -24.30 -18.57 -12.21
C PHE A 1103 -23.75 -19.24 -10.95
N SER A 1104 -24.16 -18.76 -9.77
CA SER A 1104 -23.91 -19.48 -8.52
C SER A 1104 -24.67 -20.81 -8.49
N PRO A 1105 -24.22 -21.82 -7.72
CA PRO A 1105 -24.83 -23.15 -7.69
C PRO A 1105 -26.36 -23.17 -7.49
N THR A 1106 -26.90 -22.21 -6.74
CA THR A 1106 -28.35 -22.08 -6.49
C THR A 1106 -29.08 -21.17 -7.49
N GLY A 1107 -28.34 -20.47 -8.37
CA GLY A 1107 -28.89 -19.47 -9.30
C GLY A 1107 -29.13 -18.10 -8.67
N THR A 1108 -28.74 -17.89 -7.42
CA THR A 1108 -28.97 -16.62 -6.69
C THR A 1108 -28.14 -15.46 -7.27
N TYR A 1109 -26.94 -15.73 -7.76
CA TYR A 1109 -26.03 -14.72 -8.31
C TYR A 1109 -25.59 -15.05 -9.73
N LEU A 1110 -25.30 -14.02 -10.51
CA LEU A 1110 -24.58 -14.12 -11.78
C LEU A 1110 -23.29 -13.30 -11.68
N ALA A 1111 -22.14 -13.93 -11.90
CA ALA A 1111 -20.86 -13.24 -12.02
C ALA A 1111 -20.46 -13.10 -13.50
N VAL A 1112 -20.04 -11.89 -13.86
CA VAL A 1112 -19.59 -11.52 -15.21
C VAL A 1112 -18.17 -10.97 -15.08
N GLY A 1113 -17.19 -11.59 -15.73
CA GLY A 1113 -15.81 -11.11 -15.80
C GLY A 1113 -15.49 -10.56 -17.19
N ASP A 1114 -14.83 -9.40 -17.26
CA ASP A 1114 -14.52 -8.70 -18.52
C ASP A 1114 -13.03 -8.80 -18.95
N VAL A 1115 -12.74 -8.28 -20.15
CA VAL A 1115 -11.36 -8.16 -20.70
C VAL A 1115 -10.45 -7.22 -19.90
N GLN A 1116 -11.01 -6.31 -19.09
CA GLN A 1116 -10.27 -5.33 -18.30
C GLN A 1116 -9.91 -5.85 -16.90
N GLY A 1117 -10.38 -7.04 -16.54
CA GLY A 1117 -10.18 -7.62 -15.21
C GLY A 1117 -11.22 -7.21 -14.17
N ARG A 1118 -12.33 -6.57 -14.57
CA ARG A 1118 -13.46 -6.31 -13.68
C ARG A 1118 -14.36 -7.52 -13.61
N VAL A 1119 -14.94 -7.72 -12.44
CA VAL A 1119 -16.00 -8.70 -12.21
C VAL A 1119 -17.23 -8.00 -11.67
N THR A 1120 -18.35 -8.05 -12.39
CA THR A 1120 -19.64 -7.56 -11.89
C THR A 1120 -20.48 -8.72 -11.38
N VAL A 1121 -21.07 -8.55 -10.19
CA VAL A 1121 -21.97 -9.54 -9.59
C VAL A 1121 -23.39 -8.98 -9.61
N TRP A 1122 -24.30 -9.73 -10.22
CA TRP A 1122 -25.71 -9.41 -10.37
C TRP A 1122 -26.56 -10.36 -9.53
N ASP A 1123 -27.78 -9.93 -9.20
CA ASP A 1123 -28.80 -10.88 -8.75
C ASP A 1123 -29.20 -11.83 -9.90
N GLY A 1124 -29.64 -13.05 -9.57
CA GLY A 1124 -29.94 -14.10 -10.56
C GLY A 1124 -31.09 -13.78 -11.53
N ALA A 1125 -31.80 -12.68 -11.31
CA ALA A 1125 -32.83 -12.14 -12.22
C ALA A 1125 -32.35 -10.95 -13.06
N LEU A 1126 -31.07 -10.55 -12.93
CA LEU A 1126 -30.43 -9.42 -13.60
C LEU A 1126 -31.22 -8.11 -13.44
N ARG A 1127 -31.83 -7.90 -12.27
CA ARG A 1127 -32.57 -6.67 -11.94
C ARG A 1127 -31.69 -5.63 -11.29
N ARG A 1128 -30.66 -6.06 -10.56
CA ARG A 1128 -29.78 -5.20 -9.79
C ARG A 1128 -28.35 -5.72 -9.78
N LYS A 1129 -27.43 -4.85 -10.19
CA LYS A 1129 -26.00 -5.01 -9.93
C LYS A 1129 -25.76 -4.94 -8.42
N LEU A 1130 -25.23 -6.01 -7.85
CA LEU A 1130 -24.98 -6.15 -6.42
C LEU A 1130 -23.58 -5.66 -6.04
N ALA A 1131 -22.59 -5.97 -6.86
CA ALA A 1131 -21.19 -5.60 -6.63
C ALA A 1131 -20.44 -5.34 -7.93
N GLU A 1132 -19.42 -4.50 -7.85
CA GLU A 1132 -18.38 -4.35 -8.85
C GLU A 1132 -17.05 -4.62 -8.17
N LEU A 1133 -16.43 -5.75 -8.52
CA LEU A 1133 -15.19 -6.23 -7.96
C LEU A 1133 -14.11 -5.96 -8.98
N SER A 1134 -13.31 -4.92 -8.77
CA SER A 1134 -12.11 -4.71 -9.57
C SER A 1134 -11.01 -5.62 -9.03
N SER A 1135 -10.56 -6.60 -9.81
CA SER A 1135 -9.25 -7.17 -9.54
C SER A 1135 -8.23 -6.06 -9.75
N THR A 1136 -7.24 -5.89 -8.86
CA THR A 1136 -6.09 -5.03 -9.19
C THR A 1136 -5.47 -5.62 -10.44
N PRO A 1137 -5.48 -4.92 -11.58
CA PRO A 1137 -4.83 -5.45 -12.76
C PRO A 1137 -3.35 -5.60 -12.40
N SER A 1138 -2.85 -6.84 -12.37
CA SER A 1138 -1.44 -7.04 -12.68
C SER A 1138 -1.28 -6.46 -14.07
N THR A 1139 -0.66 -5.29 -14.18
CA THR A 1139 -0.70 -4.37 -15.33
C THR A 1139 -0.21 -4.96 -16.66
N THR A 1140 0.09 -6.25 -16.70
CA THR A 1140 0.90 -6.89 -17.74
C THR A 1140 0.54 -8.39 -17.80
N ALA A 1141 -0.64 -8.72 -18.32
CA ALA A 1141 -1.11 -10.10 -18.49
C ALA A 1141 -0.11 -10.96 -19.29
N HIS A 1142 0.02 -12.24 -18.91
CA HIS A 1142 0.89 -13.25 -19.54
C HIS A 1142 0.41 -13.59 -20.96
N TYR A 1143 -0.86 -13.29 -21.25
CA TYR A 1143 -1.49 -13.34 -22.57
C TYR A 1143 -2.18 -11.99 -22.81
N ALA A 1144 -1.63 -11.14 -23.67
CA ALA A 1144 -2.27 -9.90 -24.08
C ALA A 1144 -3.68 -10.20 -24.64
N GLY A 1145 -4.72 -9.70 -23.96
CA GLY A 1145 -6.12 -9.86 -24.39
C GLY A 1145 -7.04 -10.67 -23.47
N TYR A 1146 -6.53 -11.28 -22.38
CA TYR A 1146 -7.38 -11.94 -21.37
C TYR A 1146 -7.35 -11.16 -20.05
N GLY A 1147 -8.51 -10.61 -19.65
CA GLY A 1147 -8.74 -10.00 -18.34
C GLY A 1147 -9.05 -11.09 -17.31
N ILE A 1148 -10.29 -11.54 -17.29
CA ILE A 1148 -10.75 -12.65 -16.45
C ILE A 1148 -10.83 -13.95 -17.26
N THR A 1149 -10.12 -15.00 -16.82
CA THR A 1149 -10.06 -16.28 -17.53
C THR A 1149 -11.03 -17.33 -17.00
N ALA A 1150 -11.36 -17.28 -15.70
CA ALA A 1150 -12.31 -18.21 -15.09
C ALA A 1150 -12.89 -17.65 -13.79
N LEU A 1151 -14.12 -18.08 -13.47
CA LEU A 1151 -14.86 -17.73 -12.26
C LEU A 1151 -15.35 -19.03 -11.60
N ALA A 1152 -15.47 -19.04 -10.26
CA ALA A 1152 -16.12 -20.12 -9.53
C ALA A 1152 -16.71 -19.62 -8.21
N PHE A 1153 -17.96 -19.96 -7.92
CA PHE A 1153 -18.55 -19.77 -6.59
C PHE A 1153 -18.25 -20.98 -5.71
N SER A 1154 -18.04 -20.75 -4.42
CA SER A 1154 -18.01 -21.82 -3.42
C SER A 1154 -19.40 -22.44 -3.27
N PRO A 1155 -19.50 -23.70 -2.78
CA PRO A 1155 -20.79 -24.38 -2.62
C PRO A 1155 -21.77 -23.66 -1.67
N ASP A 1156 -21.26 -22.88 -0.72
CA ASP A 1156 -22.01 -22.04 0.22
C ASP A 1156 -22.31 -20.63 -0.32
N GLU A 1157 -21.81 -20.28 -1.51
CA GLU A 1157 -21.93 -18.99 -2.17
C GLU A 1157 -21.35 -17.78 -1.41
N GLU A 1158 -20.56 -18.03 -0.35
CA GLU A 1158 -19.88 -16.98 0.42
C GLU A 1158 -18.62 -16.46 -0.28
N ILE A 1159 -17.97 -17.30 -1.10
CA ILE A 1159 -16.68 -17.01 -1.73
C ILE A 1159 -16.81 -17.07 -3.26
N LEU A 1160 -16.29 -16.06 -3.93
CA LEU A 1160 -16.06 -16.07 -5.38
C LEU A 1160 -14.55 -16.13 -5.65
N ALA A 1161 -14.12 -17.17 -6.37
CA ALA A 1161 -12.77 -17.26 -6.92
C ALA A 1161 -12.74 -16.67 -8.33
N VAL A 1162 -11.77 -15.79 -8.56
CA VAL A 1162 -11.57 -15.06 -9.82
C VAL A 1162 -10.17 -15.33 -10.31
N ALA A 1163 -10.03 -15.99 -11.46
CA ALA A 1163 -8.74 -16.18 -12.12
C ALA A 1163 -8.53 -15.14 -13.22
N ASP A 1164 -7.31 -14.62 -13.30
CA ASP A 1164 -6.92 -13.62 -14.31
C ASP A 1164 -5.93 -14.17 -15.34
N GLY A 1165 -5.82 -13.45 -16.46
CA GLY A 1165 -4.85 -13.73 -17.53
C GLY A 1165 -3.39 -13.47 -17.16
N ALA A 1166 -3.11 -12.98 -15.93
CA ALA A 1166 -1.77 -12.77 -15.41
C ALA A 1166 -1.24 -13.95 -14.59
N GLY A 1167 -2.03 -15.00 -14.39
CA GLY A 1167 -1.61 -16.17 -13.61
C GLY A 1167 -1.82 -15.98 -12.11
N SER A 1168 -2.93 -15.35 -11.72
CA SER A 1168 -3.32 -15.20 -10.33
C SER A 1168 -4.77 -15.62 -10.10
N VAL A 1169 -5.08 -16.06 -8.89
CA VAL A 1169 -6.45 -16.37 -8.46
C VAL A 1169 -6.78 -15.59 -7.20
N GLN A 1170 -7.70 -14.64 -7.31
CA GLN A 1170 -8.17 -13.82 -6.22
C GLN A 1170 -9.44 -14.40 -5.60
N LEU A 1171 -9.48 -14.51 -4.27
CA LEU A 1171 -10.67 -14.88 -3.53
C LEU A 1171 -11.40 -13.63 -3.01
N TRP A 1172 -12.71 -13.64 -3.12
CA TRP A 1172 -13.59 -12.55 -2.72
C TRP A 1172 -14.69 -13.07 -1.82
N HIS A 1173 -15.02 -12.31 -0.79
CA HIS A 1173 -16.20 -12.57 0.02
C HIS A 1173 -17.40 -11.82 -0.58
N VAL A 1174 -18.41 -12.56 -1.04
CA VAL A 1174 -19.50 -12.04 -1.87
C VAL A 1174 -20.34 -11.00 -1.12
N ALA A 1175 -20.66 -11.25 0.15
CA ALA A 1175 -21.54 -10.37 0.94
C ALA A 1175 -20.87 -9.04 1.33
N THR A 1176 -19.57 -9.06 1.64
CA THR A 1176 -18.82 -7.87 2.09
C THR A 1176 -18.08 -7.17 0.96
N GLN A 1177 -18.04 -7.77 -0.24
CA GLN A 1177 -17.34 -7.24 -1.42
C GLN A 1177 -15.85 -6.99 -1.18
N SER A 1178 -15.24 -7.80 -0.31
CA SER A 1178 -13.85 -7.63 0.13
C SER A 1178 -12.98 -8.79 -0.31
N HIS A 1179 -11.73 -8.50 -0.65
CA HIS A 1179 -10.71 -9.51 -0.89
C HIS A 1179 -10.50 -10.39 0.35
N LEU A 1180 -10.51 -11.70 0.15
CA LEU A 1180 -10.01 -12.65 1.15
C LEU A 1180 -8.51 -12.83 0.89
N GLY A 1181 -7.68 -11.99 1.50
CA GLY A 1181 -6.22 -12.05 1.41
C GLY A 1181 -5.65 -11.61 0.04
N SER A 1182 -4.35 -11.81 -0.15
CA SER A 1182 -3.68 -11.55 -1.43
C SER A 1182 -3.93 -12.68 -2.44
N SER A 1183 -3.70 -12.41 -3.72
CA SER A 1183 -3.94 -13.38 -4.79
C SER A 1183 -3.09 -14.65 -4.64
N LEU A 1184 -3.70 -15.79 -4.93
CA LEU A 1184 -3.06 -17.11 -4.96
C LEU A 1184 -2.25 -17.23 -6.26
N PRO A 1185 -0.93 -17.48 -6.21
CA PRO A 1185 -0.11 -17.57 -7.41
C PRO A 1185 -0.33 -18.91 -8.12
N THR A 1186 -0.57 -18.90 -9.43
CA THR A 1186 -0.58 -20.14 -10.22
C THR A 1186 0.84 -20.67 -10.46
N PRO A 1187 1.03 -21.91 -10.95
CA PRO A 1187 2.36 -22.45 -11.27
C PRO A 1187 3.03 -21.81 -12.51
N GLY A 1188 2.62 -20.60 -12.91
CA GLY A 1188 3.19 -19.81 -14.01
C GLY A 1188 2.33 -19.74 -15.27
N ASP A 1189 1.13 -20.30 -15.26
CA ASP A 1189 0.16 -20.32 -16.38
C ASP A 1189 -1.20 -19.80 -15.89
N PRO A 1190 -1.99 -19.04 -16.66
CA PRO A 1190 -3.34 -18.67 -16.25
C PRO A 1190 -4.21 -19.90 -15.98
N ALA A 1191 -5.07 -19.76 -14.97
CA ALA A 1191 -6.07 -20.78 -14.69
C ALA A 1191 -7.28 -20.55 -15.63
N PHE A 1192 -7.43 -21.41 -16.62
CA PHE A 1192 -8.57 -21.39 -17.56
C PHE A 1192 -9.79 -22.16 -17.03
N SER A 1193 -9.62 -22.87 -15.92
CA SER A 1193 -10.71 -23.49 -15.18
C SER A 1193 -10.40 -23.45 -13.69
N VAL A 1194 -11.41 -23.07 -12.91
CA VAL A 1194 -11.36 -23.02 -11.45
C VAL A 1194 -12.61 -23.69 -10.91
N ALA A 1195 -12.48 -24.45 -9.82
CA ALA A 1195 -13.61 -25.04 -9.11
C ALA A 1195 -13.26 -25.24 -7.62
N PHE A 1196 -14.27 -25.14 -6.76
CA PHE A 1196 -14.14 -25.54 -5.36
C PHE A 1196 -14.42 -27.02 -5.21
N SER A 1197 -13.80 -27.66 -4.21
CA SER A 1197 -14.28 -28.95 -3.73
C SER A 1197 -15.70 -28.83 -3.18
N ALA A 1198 -16.43 -29.95 -3.16
CA ALA A 1198 -17.79 -30.01 -2.60
C ALA A 1198 -17.90 -29.55 -1.13
N ASP A 1199 -16.81 -29.59 -0.35
CA ASP A 1199 -16.74 -29.08 1.03
C ASP A 1199 -16.34 -27.60 1.13
N GLY A 1200 -16.03 -26.93 0.01
CA GLY A 1200 -15.61 -25.52 -0.04
C GLY A 1200 -14.22 -25.24 0.56
N HIS A 1201 -13.46 -26.27 0.93
CA HIS A 1201 -12.18 -26.12 1.64
C HIS A 1201 -10.94 -26.23 0.75
N THR A 1202 -11.12 -26.67 -0.49
CA THR A 1202 -10.04 -26.85 -1.46
C THR A 1202 -10.42 -26.12 -2.75
N LEU A 1203 -9.47 -25.40 -3.33
CA LEU A 1203 -9.62 -24.74 -4.62
C LEU A 1203 -8.77 -25.48 -5.65
N TYR A 1204 -9.40 -25.92 -6.73
CA TYR A 1204 -8.74 -26.52 -7.87
C TYR A 1204 -8.61 -25.51 -8.99
N THR A 1205 -7.44 -25.47 -9.62
CA THR A 1205 -7.18 -24.64 -10.78
C THR A 1205 -6.51 -25.45 -11.85
N ALA A 1206 -6.88 -25.24 -13.11
CA ALA A 1206 -6.32 -25.95 -14.23
C ALA A 1206 -5.81 -24.99 -15.31
N GLY A 1207 -4.55 -25.16 -15.69
CA GLY A 1207 -3.87 -24.40 -16.74
C GLY A 1207 -3.34 -25.34 -17.82
N LEU A 1208 -3.21 -24.82 -19.04
CA LEU A 1208 -2.86 -25.58 -20.25
C LEU A 1208 -1.52 -26.31 -20.13
N HIS A 1209 -0.56 -25.78 -19.36
CA HIS A 1209 0.73 -26.41 -19.10
C HIS A 1209 0.82 -27.15 -17.77
N THR A 1210 -0.01 -26.79 -16.78
CA THR A 1210 0.20 -27.19 -15.38
C THR A 1210 -0.74 -28.30 -14.92
N GLY A 1211 -1.75 -28.63 -15.74
CA GLY A 1211 -2.76 -29.63 -15.38
C GLY A 1211 -3.52 -29.20 -14.13
N LEU A 1212 -3.83 -30.14 -13.23
CA LEU A 1212 -4.51 -29.83 -11.96
C LEU A 1212 -3.54 -29.29 -10.91
N HIS A 1213 -3.80 -28.08 -10.43
CA HIS A 1213 -3.20 -27.51 -9.23
C HIS A 1213 -4.24 -27.35 -8.11
N THR A 1214 -3.79 -27.42 -6.86
CA THR A 1214 -4.66 -27.52 -5.69
C THR A 1214 -4.19 -26.57 -4.58
N TYR A 1215 -5.09 -25.71 -4.11
CA TYR A 1215 -4.88 -24.87 -2.93
C TYR A 1215 -5.77 -25.34 -1.79
N ASP A 1216 -5.17 -25.53 -0.62
CA ASP A 1216 -5.92 -25.68 0.62
C ASP A 1216 -6.30 -24.29 1.14
N ILE A 1217 -7.59 -24.02 1.28
CA ILE A 1217 -8.12 -22.73 1.74
C ILE A 1217 -8.85 -22.86 3.08
N HIS A 1218 -8.71 -24.01 3.75
CA HIS A 1218 -9.27 -24.25 5.07
C HIS A 1218 -8.48 -23.44 6.13
N PRO A 1219 -9.12 -22.53 6.90
CA PRO A 1219 -8.44 -21.62 7.82
C PRO A 1219 -7.48 -22.29 8.81
N GLN A 1220 -7.88 -23.40 9.42
CA GLN A 1220 -7.01 -24.15 10.34
C GLN A 1220 -5.76 -24.72 9.65
N ARG A 1221 -5.91 -25.33 8.46
CA ARG A 1221 -4.78 -25.94 7.73
C ARG A 1221 -3.85 -24.86 7.18
N LEU A 1222 -4.40 -23.71 6.77
CA LEU A 1222 -3.63 -22.51 6.46
C LEU A 1222 -2.84 -22.04 7.68
N ALA A 1223 -3.47 -21.90 8.85
CA ALA A 1223 -2.79 -21.47 10.08
C ALA A 1223 -1.65 -22.43 10.48
N ASP A 1224 -1.86 -23.74 10.34
CA ASP A 1224 -0.84 -24.75 10.60
C ASP A 1224 0.34 -24.63 9.61
N THR A 1225 0.05 -24.37 8.33
CA THR A 1225 1.07 -24.10 7.30
C THR A 1225 1.86 -22.83 7.62
N VAL A 1226 1.19 -21.75 8.05
CA VAL A 1226 1.86 -20.51 8.48
C VAL A 1226 2.72 -20.76 9.72
N CYS A 1227 2.25 -21.53 10.69
CA CYS A 1227 3.03 -21.90 11.87
C CYS A 1227 4.32 -22.66 11.49
N GLN A 1228 4.24 -23.61 10.55
CA GLN A 1228 5.40 -24.33 10.05
C GLN A 1228 6.41 -23.39 9.37
N ARG A 1229 5.94 -22.45 8.54
CA ARG A 1229 6.79 -21.45 7.86
C ARG A 1229 7.41 -20.43 8.82
N ALA A 1230 6.66 -19.97 9.82
CA ALA A 1230 7.15 -19.01 10.82
C ALA A 1230 8.10 -19.65 11.85
N GLY A 1231 8.11 -20.99 11.92
CA GLY A 1231 8.94 -21.82 12.81
C GLY A 1231 8.53 -21.82 14.28
N SER A 1232 7.75 -20.85 14.73
CA SER A 1232 7.18 -20.75 16.09
C SER A 1232 6.06 -19.72 16.13
N GLY A 1233 5.24 -19.77 17.18
CA GLY A 1233 4.20 -18.77 17.47
C GLY A 1233 4.74 -17.53 18.18
N LEU A 1234 3.84 -16.65 18.62
CA LEU A 1234 4.23 -15.49 19.42
C LEU A 1234 4.79 -15.93 20.78
N THR A 1235 5.97 -15.42 21.11
CA THR A 1235 6.55 -15.56 22.45
C THR A 1235 5.74 -14.74 23.47
N ARG A 1236 5.87 -15.06 24.77
CA ARG A 1236 5.21 -14.29 25.83
C ARG A 1236 5.62 -12.81 25.84
N ALA A 1237 6.87 -12.50 25.49
CA ALA A 1237 7.37 -11.13 25.42
C ALA A 1237 6.77 -10.35 24.25
N GLU A 1238 6.72 -10.96 23.06
CA GLU A 1238 6.06 -10.38 21.89
C GLU A 1238 4.56 -10.18 22.15
N TRP A 1239 3.89 -11.17 22.76
CA TRP A 1239 2.48 -11.06 23.13
C TRP A 1239 2.23 -9.90 24.09
N LYS A 1240 3.02 -9.78 25.17
CA LYS A 1240 2.87 -8.67 26.12
C LYS A 1240 3.08 -7.30 25.46
N THR A 1241 3.93 -7.23 24.44
CA THR A 1241 4.24 -5.99 23.72
C THR A 1241 3.14 -5.63 22.71
N ARG A 1242 2.58 -6.62 22.00
CA ARG A 1242 1.64 -6.41 20.90
C ARG A 1242 0.17 -6.52 21.33
N LEU A 1243 -0.12 -7.31 22.35
CA LEU A 1243 -1.44 -7.65 22.88
C LEU A 1243 -1.46 -7.48 24.42
N PRO A 1244 -1.12 -6.29 24.96
CA PRO A 1244 -0.97 -6.08 26.41
C PRO A 1244 -2.27 -6.30 27.19
N ASN A 1245 -3.42 -6.11 26.54
CA ASN A 1245 -4.75 -6.14 27.16
C ASN A 1245 -5.38 -7.54 27.19
N LEU A 1246 -4.73 -8.55 26.60
CA LEU A 1246 -5.26 -9.92 26.50
C LEU A 1246 -4.35 -10.93 27.21
N PRO A 1247 -4.91 -11.94 27.89
CA PRO A 1247 -4.12 -13.02 28.47
C PRO A 1247 -3.39 -13.81 27.38
N TYR A 1248 -2.15 -14.23 27.66
CA TYR A 1248 -1.34 -15.01 26.72
C TYR A 1248 -2.05 -16.30 26.29
N ARG A 1249 -2.08 -16.55 24.99
CA ARG A 1249 -2.52 -17.81 24.39
C ARG A 1249 -1.46 -18.35 23.44
N THR A 1250 -1.31 -19.67 23.41
CA THR A 1250 -0.42 -20.36 22.47
C THR A 1250 -0.97 -20.29 21.05
N THR A 1251 -0.24 -19.64 20.15
CA THR A 1251 -0.66 -19.41 18.75
C THR A 1251 -0.12 -20.43 17.78
N CYS A 1252 1.06 -20.96 18.06
CA CYS A 1252 1.67 -22.18 17.56
C CYS A 1252 2.42 -22.74 18.79
#